data_AF-A0A3B9JAK5-F1
#
_entry.id   AF-A0A3B9JAK5-F1
#
_cell.length_a   1.000
_cell.length_b   1.000
_cell.length_c   1.000
_cell.angle_alpha   90.00
_cell.angle_beta   90.00
_cell.angle_gamma   90.00
#
_symmetry.space_group_name_H-M   'P 1'
#
loop_
_entity.id
_entity.type
_entity.pdbx_description
1 polymer ?
#
loop_
_entity_poly.entity_id
_entity_poly.type
_entity_poly.pdbx_seq_one_letter_code
_entity_poly.pdbx_strand_id
1 'polypeptide(L)'
;MTEWVGKTLSKVRIDNLVARGGMAEVYLGMHTTLNRPVAVKILHRHLEGQSDLQVRFEREAQVLATLRHPNIVQVYDFDVIEGQPFIVMEYVPGVSLSAYLQAVHDQGGRLTFRQVGQLLAMLVSALDYAHKQGIIHRDIKPANILLTSKTIPIRPGEPLPQDVEAILTDFGLLRLAQSASQTSAGTVSGTPAYMSPEQARGDQVDYRSDLYSLGVTIYEMLAGKVPFEADTSMAILLKHIQEPPPPIDGLPGSLQVVLDRLLAKNPAERYESAQELLFAFLDASNLTLADVSVSQPFPDGKASANLEARATLPATPPAGSTIPATHSRSISWLPTAAVIFALILAAISLLWPKREAEAVLPPAPTPELAAATLTVHAPEHGGEVSSTDEMDGMMIEDEPSFGILRFYSVAGFLDEAILSTWELPQPGADLQYEAWLVGDEIRRSLGVLPAPDAQGQAELSLIDEQGRNLLVRYGRFEISIEPNPDSNPNSSGKIVYSSGIPPLALEHLRHLFVGFIETPEQIGLIVGLERHVLLINEHTQAMLNASQENDEQAVRLHAEAAYNLLVGSQAKGYGDLDNDGEITDPGDGFGLLLNGDQIGYLEGTISHTGYAMGMADASFNIVLHGEHVIHSVRNVEAWAVELADLLLQITARGELDDDSRTLVLQALAISDRMKNGRDLDGNERIEPVPGEGGLLTALDHAIYMLDMSLLEGAQRLPKPEPALAGEGDELIPGYMP
;
A
#
# COMPACT_ATOMS: atom_id res chain seq x y z
N MET A 1 -44.07 4.86 -6.71
CA MET A 1 -43.23 5.78 -7.50
C MET A 1 -41.84 5.69 -6.89
N THR A 2 -40.81 5.46 -7.71
CA THR A 2 -39.41 5.47 -7.26
C THR A 2 -39.12 6.83 -6.62
N GLU A 3 -38.59 6.83 -5.40
CA GLU A 3 -38.53 8.01 -4.51
C GLU A 3 -37.80 9.21 -5.12
N TRP A 4 -36.91 8.97 -6.09
CA TRP A 4 -36.01 9.97 -6.67
C TRP A 4 -36.39 10.45 -8.07
N VAL A 5 -37.24 9.74 -8.81
CA VAL A 5 -37.59 10.13 -10.19
C VAL A 5 -38.32 11.47 -10.23
N GLY A 6 -37.85 12.39 -11.07
CA GLY A 6 -38.34 13.76 -11.18
C GLY A 6 -37.76 14.74 -10.16
N LYS A 7 -37.01 14.27 -9.16
CA LYS A 7 -36.24 15.13 -8.24
C LYS A 7 -34.93 15.59 -8.89
N THR A 8 -34.35 16.65 -8.34
CA THR A 8 -32.99 17.10 -8.70
C THR A 8 -32.08 16.92 -7.49
N LEU A 9 -30.99 16.18 -7.66
CA LEU A 9 -29.95 15.97 -6.67
C LEU A 9 -28.74 16.82 -7.06
N SER A 10 -28.38 17.80 -6.24
CA SER A 10 -27.37 18.82 -6.57
C SER A 10 -27.65 19.43 -7.95
N LYS A 11 -26.83 19.12 -8.98
CA LYS A 11 -26.98 19.61 -10.36
C LYS A 11 -27.60 18.59 -11.32
N VAL A 12 -28.06 17.43 -10.84
CA VAL A 12 -28.55 16.33 -11.68
C VAL A 12 -30.04 16.13 -11.52
N ARG A 13 -30.80 16.23 -12.61
CA ARG A 13 -32.22 15.86 -12.63
C ARG A 13 -32.34 14.36 -12.87
N ILE A 14 -33.03 13.65 -11.98
CA ILE A 14 -33.22 12.20 -12.08
C ILE A 14 -34.38 11.89 -13.03
N ASP A 15 -34.11 11.14 -14.08
CA ASP A 15 -35.09 10.85 -15.13
C ASP A 15 -35.77 9.48 -14.92
N ASN A 16 -35.01 8.39 -14.79
CA ASN A 16 -35.57 7.03 -14.64
C ASN A 16 -34.67 6.12 -13.79
N LEU A 17 -35.24 5.09 -13.16
CA LEU A 17 -34.48 4.02 -12.50
C LEU A 17 -33.87 3.08 -13.56
N VAL A 18 -32.57 2.80 -13.46
CA VAL A 18 -31.82 1.89 -14.36
C VAL A 18 -31.68 0.51 -13.74
N ALA A 19 -31.25 0.45 -12.48
CA ALA A 19 -31.03 -0.80 -11.77
C ALA A 19 -31.31 -0.64 -10.28
N ARG A 20 -31.73 -1.73 -9.63
CA ARG A 20 -31.91 -1.80 -8.18
C ARG A 20 -31.13 -3.00 -7.66
N GLY A 21 -30.18 -2.75 -6.76
CA GLY A 21 -29.41 -3.77 -6.05
C GLY A 21 -29.71 -3.78 -4.56
N GLY A 22 -29.07 -4.71 -3.83
CA GLY A 22 -29.21 -4.84 -2.37
C GLY A 22 -28.60 -3.69 -1.57
N MET A 23 -27.61 -2.98 -2.14
CA MET A 23 -26.88 -1.90 -1.45
C MET A 23 -27.16 -0.50 -2.02
N ALA A 24 -27.65 -0.43 -3.25
CA ALA A 24 -27.85 0.82 -3.97
C ALA A 24 -28.92 0.73 -5.05
N GLU A 25 -29.42 1.88 -5.48
CA GLU A 25 -30.20 2.07 -6.68
C GLU A 25 -29.41 2.92 -7.67
N VAL A 26 -29.41 2.55 -8.95
CA VAL A 26 -28.78 3.32 -10.02
C VAL A 26 -29.86 3.96 -10.87
N TYR A 27 -29.77 5.26 -11.04
CA TYR A 27 -30.69 6.08 -11.82
C TYR A 27 -29.99 6.70 -13.03
N LEU A 28 -30.73 6.87 -14.12
CA LEU A 28 -30.34 7.75 -15.21
C LEU A 28 -30.78 9.16 -14.86
N GLY A 29 -29.88 10.12 -15.02
CA GLY A 29 -30.18 11.54 -14.86
C GLY A 29 -29.55 12.40 -15.94
N MET A 30 -29.91 13.68 -15.92
CA MET A 30 -29.37 14.72 -16.78
C MET A 30 -28.65 15.75 -15.92
N HIS A 31 -27.35 15.91 -16.12
CA HIS A 31 -26.59 16.97 -15.47
C HIS A 31 -27.02 18.31 -16.08
N THR A 32 -27.67 19.16 -15.29
CA THR A 32 -28.37 20.37 -15.77
C THR A 32 -27.42 21.45 -16.31
N THR A 33 -26.22 21.61 -15.72
CA THR A 33 -25.23 22.59 -16.19
C THR A 33 -24.48 22.15 -17.45
N LEU A 34 -24.04 20.89 -17.50
CA LEU A 34 -23.28 20.32 -18.62
C LEU A 34 -24.17 19.79 -19.75
N ASN A 35 -25.48 19.68 -19.50
CA ASN A 35 -26.48 19.14 -20.41
C ASN A 35 -26.09 17.78 -21.02
N ARG A 36 -25.65 16.85 -20.16
CA ARG A 36 -25.26 15.49 -20.55
C ARG A 36 -25.91 14.42 -19.67
N PRO A 37 -26.18 13.22 -20.20
CA PRO A 37 -26.65 12.10 -19.39
C PRO A 37 -25.55 11.65 -18.42
N VAL A 38 -25.97 11.25 -17.22
CA VAL A 38 -25.13 10.72 -16.15
C VAL A 38 -25.86 9.59 -15.44
N ALA A 39 -25.11 8.64 -14.89
CA ALA A 39 -25.64 7.64 -13.97
C ALA A 39 -25.50 8.17 -12.54
N VAL A 40 -26.51 7.96 -11.71
CA VAL A 40 -26.52 8.36 -10.30
C VAL A 40 -26.76 7.14 -9.45
N LYS A 41 -25.73 6.68 -8.75
CA LYS A 41 -25.81 5.56 -7.81
C LYS A 41 -26.14 6.11 -6.42
N ILE A 42 -27.34 5.85 -5.93
CA ILE A 42 -27.82 6.26 -4.62
C ILE A 42 -27.74 5.02 -3.71
N LEU A 43 -26.96 5.08 -2.64
CA LEU A 43 -26.89 3.96 -1.68
C LEU A 43 -28.23 3.85 -0.91
N HIS A 44 -28.53 2.71 -0.27
CA HIS A 44 -29.74 2.59 0.57
C HIS A 44 -29.54 3.20 1.97
N ARG A 45 -30.62 3.59 2.65
CA ARG A 45 -30.62 4.25 3.97
C ARG A 45 -30.35 3.30 5.16
N HIS A 46 -29.27 2.52 5.09
CA HIS A 46 -28.79 1.71 6.23
C HIS A 46 -27.69 2.42 7.03
N LEU A 47 -27.43 3.70 6.72
CA LEU A 47 -26.26 4.48 7.17
C LEU A 47 -26.59 5.54 8.23
N GLU A 48 -27.81 5.55 8.79
CA GLU A 48 -28.18 6.54 9.81
C GLU A 48 -27.42 6.31 11.12
N GLY A 49 -26.57 7.28 11.51
CA GLY A 49 -25.97 7.37 12.84
C GLY A 49 -24.45 7.21 12.95
N GLN A 50 -23.73 6.94 11.85
CA GLN A 50 -22.28 6.75 11.86
C GLN A 50 -21.57 7.81 11.00
N SER A 51 -21.06 8.88 11.63
CA SER A 51 -20.27 9.93 10.97
C SER A 51 -19.05 9.37 10.21
N ASP A 52 -18.51 8.24 10.67
CA ASP A 52 -17.30 7.63 10.12
C ASP A 52 -17.54 6.99 8.75
N LEU A 53 -18.75 6.49 8.47
CA LEU A 53 -19.11 5.92 7.15
C LEU A 53 -19.21 6.99 6.08
N GLN A 54 -19.69 8.18 6.43
CA GLN A 54 -19.76 9.31 5.51
C GLN A 54 -18.36 9.81 5.16
N VAL A 55 -17.48 10.00 6.15
CA VAL A 55 -16.10 10.46 5.91
C VAL A 55 -15.31 9.42 5.09
N ARG A 56 -15.50 8.13 5.34
CA ARG A 56 -14.90 7.05 4.51
C ARG A 56 -15.46 7.03 3.10
N PHE A 57 -16.78 7.20 2.94
CA PHE A 57 -17.43 7.33 1.63
C PHE A 57 -16.87 8.50 0.82
N GLU A 58 -16.71 9.67 1.45
CA GLU A 58 -16.15 10.85 0.81
C GLU A 58 -14.68 10.63 0.40
N ARG A 59 -13.85 9.99 1.25
CA ARG A 59 -12.45 9.66 0.93
C ARG A 59 -12.33 8.65 -0.20
N GLU A 60 -13.11 7.59 -0.19
CA GLU A 60 -13.08 6.58 -1.26
C GLU A 60 -13.59 7.17 -2.58
N ALA A 61 -14.69 7.95 -2.55
CA ALA A 61 -15.19 8.61 -3.74
C ALA A 61 -14.19 9.63 -4.32
N GLN A 62 -13.38 10.30 -3.49
CA GLN A 62 -12.27 11.16 -3.95
C GLN A 62 -11.19 10.36 -4.69
N VAL A 63 -10.76 9.22 -4.14
CA VAL A 63 -9.78 8.34 -4.79
C VAL A 63 -10.33 7.78 -6.10
N LEU A 64 -11.61 7.40 -6.14
CA LEU A 64 -12.25 6.92 -7.37
C LEU A 64 -12.39 8.01 -8.44
N ALA A 65 -12.53 9.28 -8.03
CA ALA A 65 -12.62 10.41 -8.95
C ALA A 65 -11.28 10.76 -9.63
N THR A 66 -10.13 10.30 -9.09
CA THR A 66 -8.82 10.51 -9.72
C THR A 66 -8.57 9.55 -10.88
N LEU A 67 -9.23 8.38 -10.89
CA LEU A 67 -9.09 7.38 -11.94
C LEU A 67 -9.60 7.92 -13.28
N ARG A 68 -8.74 7.87 -14.29
CA ARG A 68 -9.06 8.26 -15.68
C ARG A 68 -8.52 7.20 -16.65
N HIS A 69 -9.39 6.29 -17.05
CA HIS A 69 -9.03 5.22 -17.98
C HIS A 69 -10.23 4.87 -18.88
N PRO A 70 -10.05 4.62 -20.19
CA PRO A 70 -11.15 4.35 -21.12
C PRO A 70 -12.01 3.12 -20.75
N ASN A 71 -11.44 2.17 -20.00
CA ASN A 71 -12.13 0.96 -19.54
C ASN A 71 -12.51 1.02 -18.04
N ILE A 72 -12.55 2.21 -17.44
CA ILE A 72 -13.06 2.45 -16.08
C ILE A 72 -14.15 3.52 -16.17
N VAL A 73 -15.31 3.28 -15.54
CA VAL A 73 -16.38 4.28 -15.46
C VAL A 73 -15.88 5.51 -14.73
N GLN A 74 -15.94 6.68 -15.38
CA GLN A 74 -15.51 7.92 -14.75
C GLN A 74 -16.50 8.38 -13.68
N VAL A 75 -16.01 8.56 -12.45
CA VAL A 75 -16.75 9.28 -11.41
C VAL A 75 -16.61 10.78 -11.65
N TYR A 76 -17.73 11.50 -11.67
CA TYR A 76 -17.78 12.95 -11.89
C TYR A 76 -17.95 13.74 -10.60
N ASP A 77 -18.77 13.23 -9.68
CA ASP A 77 -19.12 13.91 -8.45
C ASP A 77 -19.62 12.90 -7.41
N PHE A 78 -19.60 13.26 -6.14
CA PHE A 78 -20.25 12.53 -5.06
C PHE A 78 -20.73 13.52 -4.02
N ASP A 79 -21.85 13.23 -3.36
CA ASP A 79 -22.43 14.12 -2.36
C ASP A 79 -23.38 13.35 -1.45
N VAL A 80 -23.85 14.00 -0.39
CA VAL A 80 -24.77 13.43 0.59
C VAL A 80 -25.97 14.37 0.74
N ILE A 81 -27.16 13.88 0.37
CA ILE A 81 -28.42 14.63 0.51
C ILE A 81 -29.30 13.93 1.53
N GLU A 82 -29.70 14.64 2.58
CA GLU A 82 -30.56 14.12 3.65
C GLU A 82 -30.01 12.83 4.29
N GLY A 83 -28.68 12.76 4.46
CA GLY A 83 -28.00 11.58 5.00
C GLY A 83 -27.89 10.40 4.01
N GLN A 84 -28.29 10.59 2.75
CA GLN A 84 -28.18 9.59 1.71
C GLN A 84 -27.00 9.88 0.77
N PRO A 85 -25.92 9.09 0.83
CA PRO A 85 -24.81 9.23 -0.11
C PRO A 85 -25.20 8.81 -1.52
N PHE A 86 -24.75 9.58 -2.49
CA PHE A 86 -24.85 9.24 -3.90
C PHE A 86 -23.59 9.61 -4.68
N ILE A 87 -23.37 8.89 -5.77
CA ILE A 87 -22.26 9.08 -6.71
C ILE A 87 -22.84 9.42 -8.07
N VAL A 88 -22.33 10.49 -8.68
CA VAL A 88 -22.61 10.86 -10.08
C VAL A 88 -21.45 10.38 -10.94
N MET A 89 -21.75 9.55 -11.92
CA MET A 89 -20.76 8.90 -12.77
C MET A 89 -21.18 8.92 -14.23
N GLU A 90 -20.26 8.53 -15.09
CA GLU A 90 -20.51 8.35 -16.52
C GLU A 90 -21.69 7.41 -16.76
N TYR A 91 -22.63 7.84 -17.60
CA TYR A 91 -23.64 6.95 -18.12
C TYR A 91 -23.08 6.21 -19.33
N VAL A 92 -22.78 4.92 -19.16
CA VAL A 92 -22.39 4.02 -20.25
C VAL A 92 -23.66 3.39 -20.84
N PRO A 93 -24.02 3.70 -22.10
CA PRO A 93 -25.13 3.05 -22.77
C PRO A 93 -24.73 1.62 -23.17
N GLY A 94 -25.14 0.64 -22.36
CA GLY A 94 -24.72 -0.75 -22.53
C GLY A 94 -25.49 -1.75 -21.67
N VAL A 95 -25.07 -3.01 -21.70
CA VAL A 95 -25.60 -4.09 -20.86
C VAL A 95 -24.48 -4.64 -19.98
N SER A 96 -24.80 -5.14 -18.79
CA SER A 96 -23.78 -5.81 -17.98
C SER A 96 -23.37 -7.15 -18.60
N LEU A 97 -22.13 -7.57 -18.38
CA LEU A 97 -21.63 -8.88 -18.80
C LEU A 97 -22.48 -9.99 -18.17
N SER A 98 -22.95 -9.83 -16.93
CA SER A 98 -23.88 -10.79 -16.30
C SER A 98 -25.16 -11.02 -17.09
N ALA A 99 -25.83 -9.95 -17.55
CA ALA A 99 -27.05 -10.06 -18.33
C ALA A 99 -26.78 -10.69 -19.71
N TYR A 100 -25.62 -10.36 -20.29
CA TYR A 100 -25.17 -10.95 -21.55
C TYR A 100 -24.89 -12.46 -21.40
N LEU A 101 -24.12 -12.85 -20.38
CA LEU A 101 -23.77 -14.24 -20.08
C LEU A 101 -25.01 -15.08 -19.77
N GLN A 102 -25.94 -14.57 -18.97
CA GLN A 102 -27.20 -15.26 -18.70
C GLN A 102 -27.93 -15.62 -20.00
N ALA A 103 -28.09 -14.67 -20.93
CA ALA A 103 -28.77 -14.91 -22.19
C ALA A 103 -28.00 -15.86 -23.12
N VAL A 104 -26.67 -15.86 -23.08
CA VAL A 104 -25.82 -16.80 -23.81
C VAL A 104 -25.96 -18.22 -23.23
N HIS A 105 -25.92 -18.36 -21.90
CA HIS A 105 -25.99 -19.65 -21.22
C HIS A 105 -27.38 -20.27 -21.27
N ASP A 106 -28.45 -19.47 -21.24
CA ASP A 106 -29.84 -19.92 -21.44
C ASP A 106 -30.03 -20.60 -22.81
N GLN A 107 -29.19 -20.25 -23.79
CA GLN A 107 -29.16 -20.85 -25.13
C GLN A 107 -28.16 -22.02 -25.24
N GLY A 108 -27.49 -22.40 -24.14
CA GLY A 108 -26.43 -23.40 -24.11
C GLY A 108 -25.10 -22.93 -24.75
N GLY A 109 -24.95 -21.62 -24.98
CA GLY A 109 -23.76 -21.01 -25.56
C GLY A 109 -22.69 -20.68 -24.53
N ARG A 110 -21.49 -20.32 -25.02
CA ARG A 110 -20.31 -19.88 -24.26
C ARG A 110 -19.56 -18.83 -25.09
N LEU A 111 -18.70 -18.03 -24.48
CA LEU A 111 -17.86 -17.11 -25.26
C LEU A 111 -16.70 -17.86 -25.90
N THR A 112 -16.31 -17.43 -27.09
CA THR A 112 -15.11 -17.94 -27.77
C THR A 112 -13.84 -17.39 -27.11
N PHE A 113 -12.71 -18.09 -27.26
CA PHE A 113 -11.41 -17.61 -26.73
C PHE A 113 -11.06 -16.21 -27.24
N ARG A 114 -11.39 -15.90 -28.50
CA ARG A 114 -11.19 -14.56 -29.07
C ARG A 114 -12.01 -13.50 -28.33
N GLN A 115 -13.29 -13.78 -28.05
CA GLN A 115 -14.15 -12.84 -27.31
C GLN A 115 -13.66 -12.67 -25.88
N VAL A 116 -13.28 -13.76 -25.21
CA VAL A 116 -12.70 -13.70 -23.86
C VAL A 116 -11.41 -12.87 -23.87
N GLY A 117 -10.51 -13.12 -24.82
CA GLY A 117 -9.25 -12.36 -24.95
C GLY A 117 -9.46 -10.87 -25.24
N GLN A 118 -10.47 -10.52 -26.05
CA GLN A 118 -10.85 -9.12 -26.31
C GLN A 118 -11.32 -8.41 -25.04
N LEU A 119 -12.23 -9.03 -24.29
CA LEU A 119 -12.71 -8.47 -23.01
C LEU A 119 -11.56 -8.42 -21.99
N LEU A 120 -10.77 -9.49 -21.90
CA LEU A 120 -9.65 -9.60 -20.98
C LEU A 120 -8.61 -8.50 -21.20
N ALA A 121 -8.24 -8.19 -22.44
CA ALA A 121 -7.27 -7.14 -22.74
C ALA A 121 -7.70 -5.77 -22.17
N MET A 122 -8.98 -5.42 -22.29
CA MET A 122 -9.54 -4.17 -21.76
C MET A 122 -9.64 -4.17 -20.23
N LEU A 123 -10.04 -5.29 -19.64
CA LEU A 123 -10.15 -5.45 -18.18
C LEU A 123 -8.76 -5.41 -17.53
N VAL A 124 -7.77 -6.05 -18.13
CA VAL A 124 -6.36 -6.04 -17.70
C VAL A 124 -5.78 -4.63 -17.78
N SER A 125 -6.04 -3.89 -18.86
CA SER A 125 -5.60 -2.49 -18.98
C SER A 125 -6.18 -1.62 -17.86
N ALA A 126 -7.46 -1.81 -17.52
CA ALA A 126 -8.09 -1.08 -16.42
C ALA A 126 -7.55 -1.48 -15.05
N LEU A 127 -7.40 -2.78 -14.78
CA LEU A 127 -6.91 -3.29 -13.50
C LEU A 127 -5.46 -2.86 -13.26
N ASP A 128 -4.57 -3.03 -14.23
CA ASP A 128 -3.18 -2.60 -14.09
C ASP A 128 -3.06 -1.10 -13.81
N TYR A 129 -3.83 -0.26 -14.53
CA TYR A 129 -3.85 1.17 -14.29
C TYR A 129 -4.27 1.51 -12.86
N ALA A 130 -5.27 0.83 -12.30
CA ALA A 130 -5.72 1.03 -10.93
C ALA A 130 -4.72 0.48 -9.90
N HIS A 131 -4.18 -0.73 -10.12
CA HIS A 131 -3.23 -1.40 -9.23
C HIS A 131 -1.92 -0.62 -9.09
N LYS A 132 -1.41 -0.02 -10.17
CA LYS A 132 -0.24 0.89 -10.13
C LYS A 132 -0.45 2.15 -9.28
N GLN A 133 -1.70 2.50 -9.01
CA GLN A 133 -2.07 3.61 -8.14
C GLN A 133 -2.49 3.13 -6.74
N GLY A 134 -2.25 1.86 -6.40
CA GLY A 134 -2.60 1.27 -5.12
C GLY A 134 -4.10 1.01 -4.92
N ILE A 135 -4.90 1.07 -6.00
CA ILE A 135 -6.36 0.93 -5.93
C ILE A 135 -6.75 -0.49 -6.35
N ILE A 136 -7.34 -1.23 -5.41
CA ILE A 136 -7.86 -2.59 -5.62
C ILE A 136 -9.38 -2.51 -5.80
N HIS A 137 -9.94 -3.19 -6.79
CA HIS A 137 -11.37 -3.14 -7.10
C HIS A 137 -12.22 -3.88 -6.05
N ARG A 138 -11.79 -5.07 -5.62
CA ARG A 138 -12.40 -5.93 -4.57
C ARG A 138 -13.77 -6.54 -4.87
N ASP A 139 -14.36 -6.28 -6.05
CA ASP A 139 -15.68 -6.79 -6.44
C ASP A 139 -15.76 -7.08 -7.95
N ILE A 140 -14.70 -7.68 -8.51
CA ILE A 140 -14.72 -8.04 -9.92
C ILE A 140 -15.73 -9.17 -10.14
N LYS A 141 -16.74 -8.90 -10.96
CA LYS A 141 -17.76 -9.87 -11.37
C LYS A 141 -18.46 -9.40 -12.65
N PRO A 142 -19.14 -10.29 -13.39
CA PRO A 142 -19.87 -9.92 -14.60
C PRO A 142 -20.90 -8.79 -14.43
N ALA A 143 -21.46 -8.61 -13.24
CA ALA A 143 -22.42 -7.53 -12.97
C ALA A 143 -21.77 -6.13 -12.96
N ASN A 144 -20.46 -6.07 -12.66
CA ASN A 144 -19.67 -4.82 -12.58
C ASN A 144 -18.84 -4.56 -13.85
N ILE A 145 -19.10 -5.32 -14.92
CA ILE A 145 -18.48 -5.12 -16.24
C ILE A 145 -19.59 -4.72 -17.21
N LEU A 146 -19.54 -3.49 -17.72
CA LEU A 146 -20.46 -3.00 -18.73
C LEU A 146 -19.91 -3.24 -20.13
N LEU A 147 -20.75 -3.76 -21.01
CA LEU A 147 -20.46 -3.94 -22.42
C LEU A 147 -21.16 -2.86 -23.23
N THR A 148 -20.39 -2.11 -24.01
CA THR A 148 -20.91 -1.10 -24.95
C THR A 148 -20.26 -1.24 -26.33
N SER A 149 -20.81 -0.56 -27.33
CA SER A 149 -20.27 -0.48 -28.68
C SER A 149 -20.69 0.84 -29.31
N LYS A 150 -19.81 1.41 -30.13
CA LYS A 150 -20.05 2.69 -30.81
C LYS A 150 -20.87 2.49 -32.09
N THR A 151 -20.83 1.30 -32.68
CA THR A 151 -21.49 1.00 -33.95
C THR A 151 -22.88 0.41 -33.78
N ILE A 152 -23.07 -0.54 -32.86
CA ILE A 152 -24.36 -1.20 -32.65
C ILE A 152 -24.67 -1.39 -31.16
N PRO A 153 -25.93 -1.19 -30.72
CA PRO A 153 -26.32 -1.51 -29.35
C PRO A 153 -26.14 -3.01 -29.07
N ILE A 154 -25.48 -3.33 -27.96
CA ILE A 154 -25.32 -4.73 -27.52
C ILE A 154 -26.64 -5.22 -26.95
N ARG A 155 -27.06 -6.42 -27.40
CA ARG A 155 -28.28 -7.08 -26.95
C ARG A 155 -27.94 -8.45 -26.37
N PRO A 156 -28.47 -8.82 -25.19
CA PRO A 156 -28.24 -10.14 -24.62
C PRO A 156 -28.69 -11.25 -25.58
N GLY A 157 -27.81 -12.22 -25.82
CA GLY A 157 -28.05 -13.34 -26.72
C GLY A 157 -27.79 -13.07 -28.21
N GLU A 158 -27.42 -11.86 -28.61
CA GLU A 158 -26.88 -11.56 -29.94
C GLU A 158 -25.34 -11.59 -29.91
N PRO A 159 -24.64 -11.91 -31.02
CA PRO A 159 -23.18 -11.90 -31.04
C PRO A 159 -22.59 -10.53 -30.68
N LEU A 160 -21.52 -10.52 -29.87
CA LEU A 160 -20.78 -9.28 -29.59
C LEU A 160 -20.25 -8.64 -30.89
N PRO A 161 -20.38 -7.32 -31.03
CA PRO A 161 -19.78 -6.60 -32.13
C PRO A 161 -18.25 -6.62 -32.05
N GLN A 162 -17.59 -6.34 -33.19
CA GLN A 162 -16.13 -6.26 -33.25
C GLN A 162 -15.55 -5.09 -32.44
N ASP A 163 -16.32 -4.02 -32.28
CA ASP A 163 -15.95 -2.82 -31.50
C ASP A 163 -16.53 -2.85 -30.07
N VAL A 164 -16.77 -4.05 -29.52
CA VAL A 164 -17.19 -4.18 -28.12
C VAL A 164 -16.15 -3.56 -27.20
N GLU A 165 -16.62 -2.74 -26.28
CA GLU A 165 -15.83 -2.15 -25.20
C GLU A 165 -16.31 -2.73 -23.86
N ALA A 166 -15.37 -3.19 -23.05
CA ALA A 166 -15.60 -3.59 -21.66
C ALA A 166 -15.21 -2.43 -20.74
N ILE A 167 -16.12 -2.01 -19.86
CA ILE A 167 -15.90 -0.91 -18.93
C ILE A 167 -16.19 -1.39 -17.52
N LEU A 168 -15.18 -1.33 -16.64
CA LEU A 168 -15.33 -1.66 -15.22
C LEU A 168 -16.08 -0.54 -14.49
N THR A 169 -17.06 -0.91 -13.68
CA THR A 169 -17.80 -0.01 -12.79
C THR A 169 -17.65 -0.48 -11.34
N ASP A 170 -18.03 0.36 -10.39
CA ASP A 170 -18.15 -0.02 -8.97
C ASP A 170 -16.83 -0.36 -8.26
N PHE A 171 -15.70 0.20 -8.70
CA PHE A 171 -14.43 0.16 -7.97
C PHE A 171 -14.61 0.56 -6.50
N GLY A 172 -14.09 -0.24 -5.57
CA GLY A 172 -13.96 0.12 -4.15
C GLY A 172 -15.25 0.18 -3.34
N LEU A 173 -16.44 0.18 -3.96
CA LEU A 173 -17.72 0.43 -3.25
C LEU A 173 -18.12 -0.65 -2.24
N LEU A 174 -17.50 -1.83 -2.26
CA LEU A 174 -17.70 -2.88 -1.25
C LEU A 174 -17.04 -2.55 0.10
N ARG A 175 -15.95 -1.77 0.13
CA ARG A 175 -15.31 -1.39 1.41
C ARG A 175 -16.27 -0.52 2.23
N LEU A 176 -17.02 0.36 1.55
CA LEU A 176 -18.10 1.19 2.11
C LEU A 176 -19.30 0.38 2.61
N ALA A 177 -19.63 -0.73 1.94
CA ALA A 177 -20.77 -1.58 2.28
C ALA A 177 -20.47 -2.65 3.35
N GLN A 178 -19.22 -3.13 3.43
CA GLN A 178 -18.77 -4.07 4.46
C GLN A 178 -18.75 -3.40 5.84
N SER A 179 -18.35 -2.12 5.92
CA SER A 179 -18.43 -1.35 7.17
C SER A 179 -19.88 -1.12 7.65
N ALA A 180 -20.87 -1.10 6.74
CA ALA A 180 -22.28 -0.92 7.09
C ALA A 180 -23.02 -2.23 7.46
N SER A 181 -22.47 -3.40 7.09
CA SER A 181 -23.13 -4.71 7.20
C SER A 181 -22.52 -5.65 8.25
N GLN A 182 -21.38 -5.29 8.86
CA GLN A 182 -20.72 -6.16 9.87
C GLN A 182 -21.51 -6.28 11.20
N THR A 183 -22.61 -5.55 11.37
CA THR A 183 -23.40 -5.52 12.61
C THR A 183 -24.72 -6.32 12.55
N SER A 184 -24.99 -7.13 11.53
CA SER A 184 -26.25 -7.89 11.45
C SER A 184 -26.07 -9.32 10.93
N ALA A 185 -26.16 -10.28 11.87
CA ALA A 185 -26.56 -11.68 11.69
C ALA A 185 -26.32 -12.30 10.28
N GLY A 186 -25.16 -12.93 10.08
CA GLY A 186 -24.97 -14.01 9.10
C GLY A 186 -25.26 -13.70 7.62
N THR A 187 -25.32 -12.42 7.23
CA THR A 187 -25.52 -12.03 5.84
C THR A 187 -24.18 -11.57 5.25
N VAL A 188 -23.58 -12.44 4.43
CA VAL A 188 -22.36 -12.11 3.67
C VAL A 188 -22.70 -11.01 2.67
N SER A 189 -22.17 -9.81 2.90
CA SER A 189 -22.32 -8.66 2.02
C SER A 189 -21.37 -8.82 0.82
N GLY A 190 -21.88 -9.35 -0.29
CA GLY A 190 -21.13 -9.66 -1.52
C GLY A 190 -21.87 -10.67 -2.39
N THR A 191 -21.32 -11.02 -3.56
CA THR A 191 -21.76 -12.20 -4.33
C THR A 191 -20.72 -13.30 -4.07
N PRO A 192 -20.95 -14.23 -3.13
CA PRO A 192 -19.95 -15.22 -2.71
C PRO A 192 -19.27 -15.99 -3.83
N ALA A 193 -19.95 -16.13 -4.97
CA ALA A 193 -19.49 -16.89 -6.14
C ALA A 193 -18.23 -16.35 -6.82
N TYR A 194 -17.82 -15.09 -6.57
CA TYR A 194 -16.63 -14.47 -7.20
C TYR A 194 -15.57 -14.01 -6.20
N MET A 195 -15.80 -14.25 -4.90
CA MET A 195 -14.92 -13.77 -3.84
C MET A 195 -13.61 -14.56 -3.82
N SER A 196 -12.48 -13.88 -3.59
CA SER A 196 -11.20 -14.57 -3.44
C SER A 196 -11.11 -15.33 -2.09
N PRO A 197 -10.24 -16.36 -1.99
CA PRO A 197 -10.03 -17.11 -0.74
C PRO A 197 -9.68 -16.19 0.45
N GLU A 198 -8.78 -15.24 0.25
CA GLU A 198 -8.36 -14.26 1.25
C GLU A 198 -9.50 -13.31 1.64
N GLN A 199 -10.33 -12.87 0.69
CA GLN A 199 -11.54 -12.10 1.00
C GLN A 199 -12.58 -12.93 1.78
N ALA A 200 -12.69 -14.22 1.48
CA ALA A 200 -13.61 -15.12 2.15
C ALA A 200 -13.16 -15.45 3.59
N ARG A 201 -11.85 -15.45 3.86
CA ARG A 201 -11.27 -15.60 5.20
C ARG A 201 -11.26 -14.31 6.00
N GLY A 202 -11.28 -13.16 5.31
CA GLY A 202 -11.08 -11.85 5.94
C GLY A 202 -9.61 -11.49 6.13
N ASP A 203 -8.71 -12.13 5.39
CA ASP A 203 -7.28 -11.85 5.39
C ASP A 203 -6.99 -10.51 4.71
N GLN A 204 -5.73 -10.06 4.73
CA GLN A 204 -5.32 -8.90 3.92
C GLN A 204 -5.52 -9.18 2.43
N VAL A 205 -6.07 -8.19 1.74
CA VAL A 205 -6.42 -8.24 0.32
C VAL A 205 -5.49 -7.32 -0.45
N ASP A 206 -4.76 -7.89 -1.40
CA ASP A 206 -3.95 -7.17 -2.37
C ASP A 206 -4.59 -7.20 -3.79
N TYR A 207 -3.86 -6.73 -4.80
CA TYR A 207 -4.32 -6.72 -6.19
C TYR A 207 -4.56 -8.13 -6.77
N ARG A 208 -3.96 -9.18 -6.20
CA ARG A 208 -4.11 -10.57 -6.67
C ARG A 208 -5.48 -11.14 -6.32
N SER A 209 -6.22 -10.52 -5.40
CA SER A 209 -7.65 -10.81 -5.20
C SER A 209 -8.50 -10.45 -6.42
N ASP A 210 -8.22 -9.31 -7.06
CA ASP A 210 -8.94 -8.92 -8.29
C ASP A 210 -8.65 -9.91 -9.43
N LEU A 211 -7.41 -10.42 -9.50
CA LEU A 211 -7.02 -11.43 -10.49
C LEU A 211 -7.78 -12.74 -10.27
N TYR A 212 -7.94 -13.20 -9.02
CA TYR A 212 -8.73 -14.38 -8.71
C TYR A 212 -10.21 -14.20 -9.13
N SER A 213 -10.83 -13.08 -8.75
CA SER A 213 -12.22 -12.77 -9.10
C SER A 213 -12.42 -12.62 -10.61
N LEU A 214 -11.43 -12.06 -11.32
CA LEU A 214 -11.38 -12.06 -12.77
C LEU A 214 -11.25 -13.48 -13.33
N GLY A 215 -10.50 -14.37 -12.68
CA GLY A 215 -10.41 -15.78 -13.04
C GLY A 215 -11.72 -16.53 -12.92
N VAL A 216 -12.50 -16.27 -11.87
CA VAL A 216 -13.86 -16.81 -11.76
C VAL A 216 -14.73 -16.30 -12.91
N THR A 217 -14.61 -15.01 -13.24
CA THR A 217 -15.32 -14.40 -14.38
C THR A 217 -14.93 -15.05 -15.71
N ILE A 218 -13.64 -15.30 -15.95
CA ILE A 218 -13.15 -16.00 -17.14
C ILE A 218 -13.65 -17.44 -17.18
N TYR A 219 -13.59 -18.14 -16.04
CA TYR A 219 -14.13 -19.49 -15.92
C TYR A 219 -15.60 -19.54 -16.33
N GLU A 220 -16.43 -18.61 -15.85
CA GLU A 220 -17.84 -18.54 -16.21
C GLU A 220 -18.05 -18.29 -17.71
N MET A 221 -17.28 -17.38 -18.32
CA MET A 221 -17.35 -17.11 -19.77
C MET A 221 -17.05 -18.35 -20.62
N LEU A 222 -16.15 -19.22 -20.15
CA LEU A 222 -15.68 -20.42 -20.86
C LEU A 222 -16.47 -21.69 -20.53
N ALA A 223 -16.92 -21.84 -19.28
CA ALA A 223 -17.63 -23.02 -18.79
C ALA A 223 -19.15 -22.90 -18.94
N GLY A 224 -19.68 -21.68 -18.99
CA GLY A 224 -21.11 -21.40 -18.93
C GLY A 224 -21.69 -21.35 -17.52
N LYS A 225 -20.85 -21.50 -16.49
CA LYS A 225 -21.22 -21.51 -15.07
C LYS A 225 -19.99 -21.18 -14.21
N VAL A 226 -20.22 -20.73 -12.98
CA VAL A 226 -19.15 -20.49 -12.01
C VAL A 226 -18.50 -21.81 -11.54
N PRO A 227 -17.25 -21.79 -11.05
CA PRO A 227 -16.55 -23.01 -10.61
C PRO A 227 -17.18 -23.65 -9.35
N PHE A 228 -17.79 -22.84 -8.47
CA PHE A 228 -18.35 -23.32 -7.21
C PHE A 228 -19.82 -22.91 -7.05
N GLU A 229 -20.67 -23.91 -6.88
CA GLU A 229 -22.10 -23.75 -6.59
C GLU A 229 -22.45 -24.50 -5.31
N ALA A 230 -23.31 -23.92 -4.47
CA ALA A 230 -23.86 -24.57 -3.28
C ALA A 230 -25.18 -23.89 -2.85
N ASP A 231 -25.94 -24.57 -2.00
CA ASP A 231 -27.25 -24.08 -1.53
C ASP A 231 -27.15 -22.88 -0.56
N THR A 232 -25.97 -22.60 0.00
CA THR A 232 -25.75 -21.51 0.96
C THR A 232 -24.51 -20.69 0.60
N SER A 233 -24.56 -19.39 0.88
CA SER A 233 -23.44 -18.46 0.70
C SER A 233 -22.17 -18.92 1.42
N MET A 234 -22.31 -19.39 2.66
CA MET A 234 -21.19 -19.90 3.45
C MET A 234 -20.55 -21.14 2.82
N ALA A 235 -21.36 -22.06 2.27
CA ALA A 235 -20.83 -23.21 1.55
C ALA A 235 -20.05 -22.78 0.30
N ILE A 236 -20.52 -21.77 -0.44
CA ILE A 236 -19.77 -21.23 -1.59
C ILE A 236 -18.43 -20.63 -1.15
N LEU A 237 -18.40 -19.85 -0.06
CA LEU A 237 -17.15 -19.30 0.50
C LEU A 237 -16.16 -20.41 0.90
N LEU A 238 -16.64 -21.44 1.60
CA LEU A 238 -15.79 -22.59 1.97
C LEU A 238 -15.19 -23.29 0.75
N LYS A 239 -15.93 -23.40 -0.36
CA LYS A 239 -15.39 -23.94 -1.62
C LYS A 239 -14.30 -23.06 -2.21
N HIS A 240 -14.47 -21.74 -2.19
CA HIS A 240 -13.42 -20.82 -2.59
C HIS A 240 -12.16 -20.99 -1.73
N ILE A 241 -12.30 -21.24 -0.43
CA ILE A 241 -11.16 -21.44 0.49
C ILE A 241 -10.47 -22.79 0.28
N GLN A 242 -11.23 -23.88 0.07
CA GLN A 242 -10.73 -25.25 0.23
C GLN A 242 -10.74 -26.10 -1.05
N GLU A 243 -11.74 -25.94 -1.92
CA GLU A 243 -11.93 -26.86 -3.06
C GLU A 243 -11.19 -26.34 -4.30
N PRO A 244 -10.37 -27.16 -4.99
CA PRO A 244 -9.82 -26.76 -6.29
C PRO A 244 -10.95 -26.57 -7.32
N PRO A 245 -10.83 -25.61 -8.25
CA PRO A 245 -11.85 -25.41 -9.28
C PRO A 245 -11.98 -26.65 -10.18
N PRO A 246 -13.19 -27.07 -10.55
CA PRO A 246 -13.36 -28.18 -11.47
C PRO A 246 -12.77 -27.86 -12.86
N PRO A 247 -12.08 -28.77 -13.54
CA PRO A 247 -11.59 -28.53 -14.89
C PRO A 247 -12.76 -28.31 -15.87
N ILE A 248 -12.54 -27.50 -16.91
CA ILE A 248 -13.55 -27.23 -17.94
C ILE A 248 -13.46 -28.30 -19.02
N ASP A 249 -14.54 -29.06 -19.20
CA ASP A 249 -14.63 -30.08 -20.26
C ASP A 249 -14.39 -29.46 -21.66
N GLY A 250 -13.42 -30.02 -22.38
CA GLY A 250 -13.06 -29.60 -23.74
C GLY A 250 -12.17 -28.37 -23.84
N LEU A 251 -11.67 -27.84 -22.71
CA LEU A 251 -10.69 -26.76 -22.70
C LEU A 251 -9.28 -27.29 -23.06
N PRO A 252 -8.50 -26.59 -23.90
CA PRO A 252 -7.10 -26.93 -24.14
C PRO A 252 -6.31 -26.98 -22.83
N GLY A 253 -5.42 -27.96 -22.68
CA GLY A 253 -4.63 -28.13 -21.45
C GLY A 253 -3.80 -26.89 -21.09
N SER A 254 -3.27 -26.17 -22.08
CA SER A 254 -2.58 -24.89 -21.89
C SER A 254 -3.49 -23.84 -21.22
N LEU A 255 -4.75 -23.73 -21.64
CA LEU A 255 -5.71 -22.79 -21.05
C LEU A 255 -6.20 -23.26 -19.68
N GLN A 256 -6.28 -24.57 -19.45
CA GLN A 256 -6.59 -25.11 -18.12
C GLN A 256 -5.50 -24.72 -17.12
N VAL A 257 -4.22 -24.83 -17.49
CA VAL A 257 -3.09 -24.40 -16.64
C VAL A 257 -3.18 -22.91 -16.28
N VAL A 258 -3.57 -22.07 -17.24
CA VAL A 258 -3.79 -20.62 -16.98
C VAL A 258 -4.91 -20.40 -15.97
N LEU A 259 -6.03 -21.11 -16.11
CA LEU A 259 -7.15 -21.00 -15.16
C LEU A 259 -6.80 -21.56 -13.78
N ASP A 260 -6.07 -22.67 -13.71
CA ASP A 260 -5.67 -23.30 -12.46
C ASP A 260 -4.73 -22.36 -11.67
N ARG A 261 -3.76 -21.74 -12.35
CA ARG A 261 -2.86 -20.74 -11.74
C ARG A 261 -3.63 -19.50 -11.29
N LEU A 262 -4.56 -19.00 -12.10
CA LEU A 262 -5.35 -17.81 -11.75
C LEU A 262 -6.29 -18.04 -10.56
N LEU A 263 -6.80 -19.27 -10.41
CA LEU A 263 -7.70 -19.70 -9.34
C LEU A 263 -6.99 -20.41 -8.19
N ALA A 264 -5.66 -20.29 -8.11
CA ALA A 264 -4.86 -20.80 -7.02
C ALA A 264 -5.32 -20.23 -5.68
N LYS A 265 -5.28 -21.05 -4.63
CA LYS A 265 -5.81 -20.68 -3.31
C LYS A 265 -4.89 -19.71 -2.60
N ASN A 266 -3.58 -19.94 -2.71
CA ASN A 266 -2.57 -19.00 -2.28
C ASN A 266 -2.47 -17.86 -3.32
N PRO A 267 -2.60 -16.57 -2.93
CA PRO A 267 -2.34 -15.46 -3.83
C PRO A 267 -0.94 -15.49 -4.46
N ALA A 268 0.08 -15.99 -3.76
CA ALA A 268 1.46 -16.05 -4.26
C ALA A 268 1.66 -16.97 -5.47
N GLU A 269 0.82 -18.01 -5.60
CA GLU A 269 0.84 -18.92 -6.75
C GLU A 269 0.21 -18.32 -8.02
N ARG A 270 -0.47 -17.17 -7.91
CA ARG A 270 -1.18 -16.53 -9.01
C ARG A 270 -0.22 -15.76 -9.92
N TYR A 271 -0.79 -15.05 -10.88
CA TYR A 271 -0.05 -14.10 -11.71
C TYR A 271 0.34 -12.86 -10.88
N GLU A 272 1.55 -12.35 -11.09
CA GLU A 272 2.06 -11.18 -10.38
C GLU A 272 1.46 -9.88 -10.90
N SER A 273 0.92 -9.89 -12.13
CA SER A 273 0.25 -8.73 -12.71
C SER A 273 -0.90 -9.14 -13.64
N ALA A 274 -1.81 -8.20 -13.86
CA ALA A 274 -2.87 -8.36 -14.84
C ALA A 274 -2.30 -8.54 -16.28
N GLN A 275 -1.16 -7.91 -16.61
CA GLN A 275 -0.51 -8.12 -17.91
C GLN A 275 0.04 -9.54 -18.09
N GLU A 276 0.69 -10.10 -17.06
CA GLU A 276 1.23 -11.47 -17.14
C GLU A 276 0.09 -12.46 -17.45
N LEU A 277 -1.06 -12.29 -16.81
CA LEU A 277 -2.28 -13.04 -17.11
C LEU A 277 -2.71 -12.91 -18.58
N LEU A 278 -2.76 -11.69 -19.13
CA LEU A 278 -3.17 -11.47 -20.51
C LEU A 278 -2.24 -12.21 -21.48
N PHE A 279 -0.92 -12.10 -21.30
CA PHE A 279 0.04 -12.78 -22.14
C PHE A 279 -0.11 -14.31 -22.07
N ALA A 280 -0.25 -14.86 -20.86
CA ALA A 280 -0.44 -16.29 -20.66
C ALA A 280 -1.73 -16.80 -21.32
N PHE A 281 -2.84 -16.04 -21.21
CA PHE A 281 -4.11 -16.41 -21.85
C PHE A 281 -4.02 -16.38 -23.38
N LEU A 282 -3.40 -15.34 -23.95
CA LEU A 282 -3.26 -15.21 -25.40
C LEU A 282 -2.38 -16.33 -25.99
N ASP A 283 -1.24 -16.61 -25.37
CA ASP A 283 -0.37 -17.71 -25.77
C ASP A 283 -1.09 -19.06 -25.71
N ALA A 284 -1.72 -19.36 -24.56
CA ALA A 284 -2.44 -20.60 -24.35
C ALA A 284 -3.64 -20.81 -25.30
N SER A 285 -4.21 -19.72 -25.82
CA SER A 285 -5.33 -19.73 -26.79
C SER A 285 -4.88 -19.62 -28.26
N ASN A 286 -3.58 -19.57 -28.54
CA ASN A 286 -3.00 -19.30 -29.87
C ASN A 286 -3.55 -18.00 -30.50
N LEU A 287 -3.68 -16.96 -29.69
CA LEU A 287 -4.08 -15.62 -30.11
C LEU A 287 -2.93 -14.64 -29.93
N THR A 288 -2.92 -13.59 -30.73
CA THR A 288 -1.99 -12.47 -30.57
C THR A 288 -2.69 -11.25 -30.01
N LEU A 289 -1.94 -10.26 -29.50
CA LEU A 289 -2.52 -8.95 -29.16
C LEU A 289 -3.25 -8.32 -30.34
N ALA A 290 -2.82 -8.55 -31.58
CA ALA A 290 -3.50 -8.06 -32.78
C ALA A 290 -4.87 -8.74 -33.01
N ASP A 291 -5.03 -10.00 -32.59
CA ASP A 291 -6.31 -10.73 -32.69
C ASP A 291 -7.38 -10.21 -31.75
N VAL A 292 -6.96 -9.60 -30.65
CA VAL A 292 -7.82 -9.11 -29.57
C VAL A 292 -7.85 -7.59 -29.45
N SER A 293 -6.99 -6.88 -30.18
CA SER A 293 -6.98 -5.42 -30.25
C SER A 293 -8.18 -4.92 -31.03
N VAL A 294 -9.06 -4.19 -30.36
CA VAL A 294 -10.03 -3.32 -31.02
C VAL A 294 -9.24 -2.13 -31.57
N SER A 295 -9.06 -2.05 -32.89
CA SER A 295 -8.38 -0.92 -33.54
C SER A 295 -9.05 0.39 -33.13
N GLN A 296 -8.44 1.14 -32.22
CA GLN A 296 -8.81 2.54 -32.03
C GLN A 296 -8.21 3.35 -33.18
N PRO A 297 -9.00 4.04 -34.01
CA PRO A 297 -8.47 5.11 -34.82
C PRO A 297 -8.19 6.28 -33.86
N PHE A 298 -6.97 6.36 -33.33
CA PHE A 298 -6.44 7.62 -32.87
C PHE A 298 -6.27 8.53 -34.09
N PRO A 299 -6.81 9.76 -34.10
CA PRO A 299 -6.53 10.68 -35.18
C PRO A 299 -5.05 11.06 -35.12
N ASP A 300 -4.31 10.73 -36.18
CA ASP A 300 -2.98 11.28 -36.46
C ASP A 300 -2.99 12.80 -36.33
N GLY A 301 -1.91 13.32 -35.76
CA GLY A 301 -1.77 14.71 -35.37
C GLY A 301 -2.05 15.74 -36.46
N LYS A 302 -2.67 16.86 -36.05
CA LYS A 302 -2.42 18.23 -36.50
C LYS A 302 -3.18 19.23 -35.63
N ALA A 303 -2.76 19.39 -34.37
CA ALA A 303 -3.11 20.55 -33.55
C ALA A 303 -2.07 21.66 -33.77
N SER A 304 -2.06 22.24 -34.97
CA SER A 304 -1.45 23.55 -35.26
C SER A 304 -1.91 24.01 -36.64
N ALA A 305 -3.07 24.65 -36.68
CA ALA A 305 -3.51 25.67 -37.63
C ALA A 305 -5.03 25.82 -37.54
N ASN A 306 -5.50 27.07 -37.58
CA ASN A 306 -6.90 27.50 -37.65
C ASN A 306 -7.67 27.64 -36.33
N LEU A 307 -7.20 28.56 -35.49
CA LEU A 307 -8.07 29.46 -34.73
C LEU A 307 -8.13 30.82 -35.46
N GLU A 308 -8.59 30.80 -36.71
CA GLU A 308 -9.09 32.00 -37.40
C GLU A 308 -10.33 31.63 -38.20
N ALA A 309 -11.32 32.53 -38.18
CA ALA A 309 -12.57 32.57 -38.95
C ALA A 309 -13.80 31.79 -38.41
N ARG A 310 -14.53 32.41 -37.46
CA ARG A 310 -15.81 33.12 -37.73
C ARG A 310 -16.60 33.40 -36.45
N ALA A 311 -16.59 34.66 -36.04
CA ALA A 311 -17.77 35.31 -35.45
C ALA A 311 -17.80 36.76 -35.95
N THR A 312 -18.40 36.96 -37.11
CA THR A 312 -18.83 38.28 -37.60
C THR A 312 -20.20 38.61 -37.03
N LEU A 313 -20.40 39.86 -36.58
CA LEU A 313 -21.61 40.69 -36.73
C LEU A 313 -21.33 42.11 -36.14
N PRO A 314 -22.07 43.19 -36.51
CA PRO A 314 -21.56 44.20 -37.44
C PRO A 314 -21.38 45.65 -36.91
N ALA A 315 -20.56 46.41 -37.65
CA ALA A 315 -20.50 47.86 -37.95
C ALA A 315 -20.85 48.97 -36.91
N THR A 316 -19.85 49.86 -36.75
CA THR A 316 -19.69 51.16 -36.06
C THR A 316 -20.60 52.31 -36.57
N PRO A 317 -20.67 53.55 -35.96
CA PRO A 317 -19.54 54.53 -35.86
C PRO A 317 -19.65 55.56 -34.66
N PRO A 318 -18.93 56.71 -34.62
CA PRO A 318 -17.55 56.89 -34.12
C PRO A 318 -17.36 58.10 -33.14
N ALA A 319 -16.12 58.35 -32.67
CA ALA A 319 -15.43 59.67 -32.56
C ALA A 319 -14.68 59.97 -31.24
N GLY A 320 -13.47 60.57 -31.40
CA GLY A 320 -12.64 61.25 -30.38
C GLY A 320 -11.91 60.32 -29.40
N SER A 321 -10.66 60.51 -28.96
CA SER A 321 -9.73 61.63 -29.02
C SER A 321 -8.37 61.20 -28.42
N THR A 322 -7.27 61.50 -29.12
CA THR A 322 -5.92 61.93 -28.62
C THR A 322 -5.24 61.28 -27.39
N ILE A 323 -4.12 60.55 -27.63
CA ILE A 323 -2.70 60.67 -27.11
C ILE A 323 -2.46 60.79 -25.56
N PRO A 324 -1.32 60.35 -24.92
CA PRO A 324 -0.09 59.67 -25.39
C PRO A 324 0.36 58.40 -24.62
N ALA A 325 1.38 57.74 -25.19
CA ALA A 325 2.30 56.83 -24.53
C ALA A 325 3.21 57.53 -23.50
N THR A 326 3.59 56.82 -22.44
CA THR A 326 4.75 57.18 -21.61
C THR A 326 5.67 55.99 -21.34
N HIS A 327 6.93 56.29 -21.62
CA HIS A 327 8.16 55.53 -21.51
C HIS A 327 8.40 54.67 -20.25
N SER A 328 9.18 53.63 -20.51
CA SER A 328 10.06 52.92 -19.59
C SER A 328 10.84 53.84 -18.65
N ARG A 329 11.04 53.35 -17.41
CA ARG A 329 12.28 53.55 -16.65
C ARG A 329 12.42 52.47 -15.59
N SER A 330 13.48 51.70 -15.74
CA SER A 330 14.09 50.88 -14.69
C SER A 330 14.53 51.77 -13.54
N ILE A 331 14.15 51.40 -12.31
CA ILE A 331 14.71 51.95 -11.08
C ILE A 331 14.98 50.77 -10.15
N SER A 332 16.27 50.52 -9.91
CA SER A 332 16.82 49.60 -8.94
C SER A 332 16.69 50.16 -7.53
N TRP A 333 16.16 49.36 -6.60
CA TRP A 333 16.10 49.69 -5.17
C TRP A 333 16.39 48.44 -4.32
N LEU A 334 17.68 48.12 -4.22
CA LEU A 334 18.30 47.47 -3.07
C LEU A 334 19.37 48.48 -2.61
N PRO A 335 19.25 49.07 -1.41
CA PRO A 335 19.58 48.35 -0.18
C PRO A 335 18.75 48.82 1.05
N THR A 336 17.71 48.08 1.42
CA THR A 336 17.02 48.26 2.72
C THR A 336 16.81 46.94 3.48
N ALA A 337 16.89 45.79 2.81
CA ALA A 337 16.73 44.48 3.44
C ALA A 337 17.93 44.06 4.32
N ALA A 338 19.16 44.43 3.95
CA ALA A 338 20.37 44.01 4.68
C ALA A 338 20.52 44.66 6.07
N VAL A 339 20.01 45.89 6.24
CA VAL A 339 20.09 46.60 7.53
C VAL A 339 19.07 46.05 8.53
N ILE A 340 17.90 45.64 8.04
CA ILE A 340 16.86 45.03 8.89
C ILE A 340 17.33 43.64 9.38
N PHE A 341 17.99 42.86 8.52
CA PHE A 341 18.52 41.55 8.90
C PHE A 341 19.63 41.62 9.96
N ALA A 342 20.53 42.60 9.86
CA ALA A 342 21.60 42.80 10.84
C ALA A 342 21.07 43.24 12.23
N LEU A 343 19.99 44.03 12.27
CA LEU A 343 19.37 44.45 13.52
C LEU A 343 18.62 43.32 14.22
N ILE A 344 18.02 42.40 13.46
CA ILE A 344 17.35 41.21 13.99
C ILE A 344 18.37 40.24 14.63
N LEU A 345 19.53 40.04 13.99
CA LEU A 345 20.60 39.19 14.56
C LEU A 345 21.22 39.78 15.84
N ALA A 346 21.37 41.11 15.90
CA ALA A 346 21.86 41.78 17.11
C ALA A 346 20.86 41.68 18.28
N ALA A 347 19.55 41.71 18.00
CA ALA A 347 18.51 41.57 19.02
C ALA A 347 18.46 40.14 19.60
N ILE A 348 18.69 39.11 18.78
CA ILE A 348 18.68 37.70 19.19
C ILE A 348 19.90 37.38 20.08
N SER A 349 21.06 38.00 19.83
CA SER A 349 22.27 37.77 20.63
C SER A 349 22.19 38.37 22.05
N LEU A 350 21.34 39.37 22.30
CA LEU A 350 21.17 39.97 23.62
C LEU A 350 20.17 39.22 24.53
N LEU A 351 19.40 38.27 23.99
CA LEU A 351 18.33 37.57 24.73
C LEU A 351 18.68 36.14 25.15
N TRP A 352 19.93 35.67 24.92
CA TRP A 352 20.36 34.33 25.34
C TRP A 352 21.06 34.36 26.71
N PRO A 353 20.57 33.60 27.72
CA PRO A 353 21.23 33.52 29.01
C PRO A 353 22.56 32.75 28.92
N LYS A 354 23.62 33.32 29.50
CA LYS A 354 24.94 32.68 29.60
C LYS A 354 24.89 31.50 30.58
N ARG A 355 25.13 30.28 30.10
CA ARG A 355 25.38 29.10 30.95
C ARG A 355 26.80 29.16 31.50
N GLU A 356 26.93 29.09 32.82
CA GLU A 356 28.19 28.86 33.52
C GLU A 356 28.62 27.39 33.36
N ALA A 357 29.93 27.19 33.23
CA ALA A 357 30.54 25.88 33.04
C ALA A 357 30.53 25.06 34.33
N GLU A 358 29.97 23.86 34.27
CA GLU A 358 29.97 22.89 35.36
C GLU A 358 31.09 21.86 35.17
N ALA A 359 31.73 21.48 36.28
CA ALA A 359 33.00 20.77 36.34
C ALA A 359 32.87 19.26 36.07
N VAL A 360 33.88 18.71 35.38
CA VAL A 360 34.05 17.28 35.09
C VAL A 360 34.39 16.50 36.36
N LEU A 361 33.61 15.46 36.68
CA LEU A 361 33.93 14.45 37.69
C LEU A 361 34.64 13.23 37.05
N PRO A 362 35.54 12.52 37.77
CA PRO A 362 36.28 11.37 37.26
C PRO A 362 35.48 10.04 37.31
N PRO A 363 35.87 9.01 36.55
CA PRO A 363 35.12 7.76 36.43
C PRO A 363 35.27 6.85 37.67
N ALA A 364 34.19 6.09 37.96
CA ALA A 364 34.12 5.09 39.02
C ALA A 364 34.74 3.73 38.61
N PRO A 365 35.18 2.88 39.56
CA PRO A 365 35.96 1.68 39.28
C PRO A 365 35.12 0.43 38.95
N THR A 366 35.70 -0.44 38.13
CA THR A 366 35.22 -1.76 37.70
C THR A 366 35.17 -2.77 38.86
N PRO A 367 34.14 -3.65 38.97
CA PRO A 367 34.17 -4.79 39.89
C PRO A 367 34.82 -6.04 39.28
N GLU A 368 35.49 -6.78 40.15
CA GLU A 368 36.40 -7.91 39.96
C GLU A 368 35.65 -9.26 39.91
N LEU A 369 36.00 -10.13 38.96
CA LEU A 369 35.47 -11.49 38.80
C LEU A 369 35.86 -12.40 39.97
N ALA A 370 34.88 -13.10 40.56
CA ALA A 370 35.12 -14.23 41.46
C ALA A 370 34.72 -15.55 40.78
N ALA A 371 35.69 -16.46 40.70
CA ALA A 371 35.56 -17.80 40.15
C ALA A 371 34.83 -18.78 41.11
N ALA A 372 34.03 -19.68 40.57
CA ALA A 372 33.64 -20.94 41.23
C ALA A 372 33.43 -22.06 40.21
N THR A 373 33.82 -23.27 40.59
CA THR A 373 34.17 -24.40 39.74
C THR A 373 33.15 -25.55 39.85
N LEU A 374 32.81 -26.17 38.70
CA LEU A 374 32.42 -27.58 38.41
C LEU A 374 31.34 -28.31 39.23
N THR A 375 30.36 -28.90 38.53
CA THR A 375 30.13 -30.38 38.49
C THR A 375 29.24 -30.82 37.31
N VAL A 376 29.62 -31.93 36.67
CA VAL A 376 28.93 -32.61 35.56
C VAL A 376 28.03 -33.73 36.09
N HIS A 377 26.81 -33.86 35.57
CA HIS A 377 26.03 -35.09 35.60
C HIS A 377 25.18 -35.26 34.32
N ALA A 378 25.39 -36.36 33.60
CA ALA A 378 24.43 -37.02 32.70
C ALA A 378 23.79 -38.21 33.48
N PRO A 379 22.61 -38.80 33.15
CA PRO A 379 22.24 -39.26 31.78
C PRO A 379 20.73 -39.35 31.37
N GLU A 380 20.52 -39.49 30.05
CA GLU A 380 19.65 -40.43 29.27
C GLU A 380 18.09 -40.54 29.33
N HIS A 381 17.56 -40.87 28.11
CA HIS A 381 16.21 -41.34 27.65
C HIS A 381 15.19 -40.23 27.36
N GLY A 382 14.44 -40.16 26.24
CA GLY A 382 14.12 -41.08 25.14
C GLY A 382 12.61 -41.01 24.86
N GLY A 383 12.17 -40.70 23.63
CA GLY A 383 10.75 -40.81 23.21
C GLY A 383 10.33 -39.94 22.02
N GLU A 384 9.94 -40.59 20.91
CA GLU A 384 9.20 -40.02 19.76
C GLU A 384 7.75 -39.70 20.15
N VAL A 385 7.16 -38.60 19.64
CA VAL A 385 5.73 -38.41 19.20
C VAL A 385 5.68 -37.11 18.37
N SER A 386 5.46 -37.18 17.06
CA SER A 386 4.22 -36.90 16.27
C SER A 386 3.75 -35.44 16.20
N SER A 387 3.58 -35.02 14.95
CA SER A 387 2.97 -33.82 14.38
C SER A 387 1.56 -33.48 14.86
N THR A 388 1.33 -32.21 15.21
CA THR A 388 0.13 -31.35 14.99
C THR A 388 0.42 -29.95 15.57
N ASP A 389 -0.14 -28.91 14.95
CA ASP A 389 -0.29 -27.51 15.43
C ASP A 389 0.85 -26.51 15.15
N GLU A 390 0.80 -25.87 13.98
CA GLU A 390 1.44 -24.56 13.70
C GLU A 390 0.40 -23.42 13.76
N MET A 391 -0.24 -23.29 14.92
CA MET A 391 -1.09 -22.15 15.29
C MET A 391 -0.88 -21.75 16.76
N ASP A 392 0.31 -21.99 17.31
CA ASP A 392 0.64 -21.65 18.69
C ASP A 392 2.06 -21.06 18.76
N GLY A 393 2.19 -19.83 18.29
CA GLY A 393 3.43 -19.05 18.32
C GLY A 393 3.25 -17.69 18.99
N MET A 394 2.21 -17.52 19.82
CA MET A 394 1.96 -16.29 20.57
C MET A 394 1.67 -16.62 22.04
N MET A 395 2.67 -17.17 22.74
CA MET A 395 2.69 -17.33 24.19
C MET A 395 4.16 -17.12 24.60
N ILE A 396 4.57 -16.25 25.52
CA ILE A 396 3.95 -15.79 26.77
C ILE A 396 4.47 -14.37 27.06
N GLU A 397 3.68 -13.32 26.85
CA GLU A 397 3.79 -12.20 27.80
C GLU A 397 3.27 -12.78 29.13
N ASP A 398 4.08 -12.78 30.19
CA ASP A 398 3.69 -13.25 31.54
C ASP A 398 2.48 -12.47 32.14
N GLU A 399 1.94 -11.52 31.39
CA GLU A 399 0.83 -10.66 31.72
C GLU A 399 -0.16 -10.64 30.55
N PRO A 400 -1.47 -10.84 30.80
CA PRO A 400 -2.46 -10.81 29.73
C PRO A 400 -2.52 -9.42 29.09
N SER A 401 -2.36 -9.37 27.78
CA SER A 401 -2.64 -8.19 26.95
C SER A 401 -4.10 -8.21 26.49
N PHE A 402 -4.75 -7.05 26.46
CA PHE A 402 -6.14 -6.88 26.03
C PHE A 402 -6.27 -6.26 24.62
N GLY A 403 -5.16 -6.15 23.89
CA GLY A 403 -5.10 -5.42 22.64
C GLY A 403 -3.70 -5.05 22.20
N ILE A 404 -3.60 -4.40 21.06
CA ILE A 404 -2.36 -3.88 20.51
C ILE A 404 -2.61 -2.55 19.84
N LEU A 405 -1.67 -1.61 20.01
CA LEU A 405 -1.59 -0.44 19.17
C LEU A 405 -0.42 -0.60 18.19
N ARG A 406 -0.72 -0.47 16.90
CA ARG A 406 0.27 -0.54 15.81
C ARG A 406 0.23 0.73 14.95
N PHE A 407 1.40 1.16 14.49
CA PHE A 407 1.52 2.22 13.51
C PHE A 407 1.48 1.68 12.08
N TYR A 408 0.85 2.42 11.18
CA TYR A 408 0.74 2.09 9.75
C TYR A 408 1.04 3.33 8.90
N SER A 409 1.37 3.09 7.63
CA SER A 409 1.59 4.15 6.63
C SER A 409 0.41 4.18 5.66
N VAL A 410 -0.27 5.33 5.58
CA VAL A 410 -1.40 5.55 4.66
C VAL A 410 -1.09 6.65 3.66
N ALA A 411 -0.88 7.88 4.13
CA ALA A 411 -0.53 9.03 3.29
C ALA A 411 0.92 9.49 3.51
N GLY A 412 1.41 9.33 4.72
CA GLY A 412 2.81 9.50 5.12
C GLY A 412 3.35 8.27 5.83
N PHE A 413 4.64 8.29 6.14
CA PHE A 413 5.31 7.18 6.81
C PHE A 413 4.93 7.15 8.31
N LEU A 414 4.35 6.04 8.79
CA LEU A 414 3.83 5.85 10.16
C LEU A 414 2.87 6.98 10.61
N ASP A 415 1.95 7.39 9.72
CA ASP A 415 1.00 8.48 9.96
C ASP A 415 -0.35 8.00 10.53
N GLU A 416 -0.59 6.69 10.61
CA GLU A 416 -1.79 6.10 11.23
C GLU A 416 -1.42 5.30 12.48
N ALA A 417 -2.26 5.39 13.51
CA ALA A 417 -2.23 4.53 14.69
C ALA A 417 -3.57 3.79 14.79
N ILE A 418 -3.53 2.46 14.88
CA ILE A 418 -4.70 1.60 15.06
C ILE A 418 -4.57 0.85 16.38
N LEU A 419 -5.56 1.00 17.25
CA LEU A 419 -5.74 0.20 18.46
C LEU A 419 -6.78 -0.89 18.18
N SER A 420 -6.36 -2.14 18.23
CA SER A 420 -7.25 -3.31 18.13
C SER A 420 -7.26 -4.03 19.47
N THR A 421 -8.43 -4.34 20.01
CA THR A 421 -8.58 -4.98 21.33
C THR A 421 -9.13 -6.39 21.21
N TRP A 422 -8.89 -7.22 22.23
CA TRP A 422 -9.48 -8.54 22.39
C TRP A 422 -9.66 -8.81 23.88
N GLU A 423 -10.72 -9.54 24.23
CA GLU A 423 -11.07 -9.86 25.62
C GLU A 423 -11.16 -8.62 26.55
N LEU A 424 -11.28 -7.41 25.99
CA LEU A 424 -11.36 -6.17 26.75
C LEU A 424 -12.69 -6.11 27.53
N PRO A 425 -12.67 -5.93 28.86
CA PRO A 425 -13.88 -5.85 29.67
C PRO A 425 -14.78 -4.69 29.28
N GLN A 426 -16.08 -4.93 29.21
CA GLN A 426 -17.09 -3.89 28.99
C GLN A 426 -16.99 -2.78 30.05
N PRO A 427 -16.97 -1.49 29.67
CA PRO A 427 -17.15 -0.43 30.64
C PRO A 427 -18.56 -0.53 31.26
N GLY A 428 -18.73 -0.02 32.48
CA GLY A 428 -20.05 0.07 33.10
C GLY A 428 -21.03 0.87 32.23
N ALA A 429 -22.34 0.64 32.36
CA ALA A 429 -23.36 1.23 31.46
C ALA A 429 -23.34 2.77 31.34
N ASP A 430 -22.85 3.47 32.37
CA ASP A 430 -22.72 4.93 32.41
C ASP A 430 -21.28 5.42 32.12
N LEU A 431 -20.42 4.54 31.60
CA LEU A 431 -19.00 4.76 31.36
C LEU A 431 -18.62 4.40 29.92
N GLN A 432 -17.54 5.00 29.43
CA GLN A 432 -16.91 4.68 28.15
C GLN A 432 -15.38 4.68 28.28
N TYR A 433 -14.73 4.02 27.33
CA TYR A 433 -13.27 4.08 27.20
C TYR A 433 -12.89 5.16 26.19
N GLU A 434 -11.86 5.94 26.51
CA GLU A 434 -11.24 6.88 25.59
C GLU A 434 -9.75 6.58 25.48
N ALA A 435 -9.26 6.45 24.25
CA ALA A 435 -7.87 6.13 23.98
C ALA A 435 -7.08 7.38 23.57
N TRP A 436 -5.80 7.40 23.92
CA TRP A 436 -4.95 8.56 23.77
C TRP A 436 -3.53 8.15 23.39
N LEU A 437 -2.97 8.82 22.40
CA LEU A 437 -1.53 8.79 22.13
C LEU A 437 -0.80 9.75 23.06
N VAL A 438 0.32 9.31 23.61
CA VAL A 438 1.05 10.02 24.66
C VAL A 438 2.53 10.17 24.27
N GLY A 439 3.00 11.42 24.28
CA GLY A 439 4.40 11.79 24.17
C GLY A 439 4.97 12.24 25.52
N ASP A 440 6.06 13.00 25.48
CA ASP A 440 6.71 13.52 26.71
C ASP A 440 5.87 14.60 27.38
N GLU A 441 5.48 15.63 26.63
CA GLU A 441 4.69 16.78 27.13
C GLU A 441 3.38 16.98 26.36
N ILE A 442 3.06 16.06 25.45
CA ILE A 442 1.90 16.17 24.56
C ILE A 442 1.06 14.90 24.64
N ARG A 443 -0.26 15.09 24.48
CA ARG A 443 -1.24 14.00 24.41
C ARG A 443 -2.22 14.32 23.29
N ARG A 444 -2.63 13.30 22.55
CA ARG A 444 -3.60 13.40 21.47
C ARG A 444 -4.68 12.35 21.67
N SER A 445 -5.94 12.78 21.59
CA SER A 445 -7.06 11.84 21.62
C SER A 445 -7.01 10.98 20.36
N LEU A 446 -7.07 9.66 20.54
CA LEU A 446 -7.32 8.69 19.49
C LEU A 446 -8.84 8.60 19.23
N GLY A 447 -9.65 8.81 20.28
CA GLY A 447 -11.10 8.86 20.23
C GLY A 447 -11.75 8.05 21.34
N VAL A 448 -13.08 7.98 21.31
CA VAL A 448 -13.87 7.08 22.15
C VAL A 448 -13.76 5.68 21.54
N LEU A 449 -13.25 4.73 22.30
CA LEU A 449 -13.19 3.33 21.87
C LEU A 449 -14.63 2.81 21.77
N PRO A 450 -15.06 2.25 20.62
CA PRO A 450 -16.36 1.63 20.51
C PRO A 450 -16.56 0.59 21.62
N ALA A 451 -17.80 0.45 22.09
CA ALA A 451 -18.10 -0.59 23.08
C ALA A 451 -17.61 -1.94 22.53
N PRO A 452 -16.74 -2.67 23.26
CA PRO A 452 -16.25 -3.96 22.80
C PRO A 452 -17.43 -4.89 22.49
N ASP A 453 -17.25 -5.88 21.62
CA ASP A 453 -18.27 -6.89 21.41
C ASP A 453 -18.31 -7.93 22.55
N ALA A 454 -19.02 -9.04 22.35
CA ALA A 454 -19.11 -10.10 23.36
C ALA A 454 -17.77 -10.83 23.59
N GLN A 455 -16.82 -10.68 22.66
CA GLN A 455 -15.48 -11.23 22.68
C GLN A 455 -14.45 -10.18 23.12
N GLY A 456 -14.89 -8.98 23.51
CA GLY A 456 -14.01 -7.89 23.91
C GLY A 456 -13.27 -7.23 22.73
N GLN A 457 -13.75 -7.44 21.50
CA GLN A 457 -13.16 -6.86 20.31
C GLN A 457 -13.71 -5.46 20.04
N ALA A 458 -12.79 -4.52 19.85
CA ALA A 458 -13.05 -3.17 19.39
C ALA A 458 -11.84 -2.69 18.58
N GLU A 459 -12.08 -1.74 17.69
CA GLU A 459 -11.02 -1.09 16.91
C GLU A 459 -11.23 0.41 16.92
N LEU A 460 -10.13 1.16 17.03
CA LEU A 460 -10.11 2.60 16.95
C LEU A 460 -8.85 3.06 16.22
N SER A 461 -9.01 3.92 15.21
CA SER A 461 -7.88 4.44 14.45
C SER A 461 -7.82 5.96 14.40
N LEU A 462 -6.61 6.47 14.25
CA LEU A 462 -6.31 7.88 14.06
C LEU A 462 -5.28 8.01 12.94
N ILE A 463 -5.62 8.76 11.91
CA ILE A 463 -4.70 9.17 10.84
C ILE A 463 -4.29 10.63 11.08
N ASP A 464 -3.00 10.92 11.02
CA ASP A 464 -2.51 12.30 10.99
C ASP A 464 -2.87 12.94 9.64
N GLU A 465 -3.81 13.89 9.65
CA GLU A 465 -4.27 14.55 8.42
C GLU A 465 -3.18 15.29 7.63
N GLN A 466 -2.03 15.56 8.25
CA GLN A 466 -0.88 16.18 7.60
C GLN A 466 0.16 15.14 7.14
N GLY A 467 -0.13 13.84 7.26
CA GLY A 467 0.78 12.75 6.89
C GLY A 467 2.06 12.72 7.72
N ARG A 468 2.04 13.27 8.94
CA ARG A 468 3.24 13.32 9.78
C ARG A 468 3.41 12.00 10.50
N ASN A 469 4.66 11.52 10.51
CA ASN A 469 5.07 10.36 11.30
C ASN A 469 4.72 10.58 12.79
N LEU A 470 3.84 9.71 13.31
CA LEU A 470 3.32 9.78 14.68
C LEU A 470 4.38 9.38 15.71
N LEU A 471 5.32 8.49 15.36
CA LEU A 471 6.40 8.02 16.25
C LEU A 471 7.35 9.15 16.68
N VAL A 472 7.44 10.22 15.88
CA VAL A 472 8.18 11.45 16.20
C VAL A 472 7.73 12.01 17.56
N ARG A 473 6.45 11.89 17.86
CA ARG A 473 5.79 12.56 18.99
C ARG A 473 5.23 11.61 20.03
N TYR A 474 4.82 10.42 19.62
CA TYR A 474 4.08 9.49 20.47
C TYR A 474 4.81 8.15 20.52
N GLY A 475 5.20 7.73 21.72
CA GLY A 475 5.80 6.41 21.96
C GLY A 475 5.03 5.62 23.02
N ARG A 476 3.86 6.12 23.43
CA ARG A 476 3.00 5.52 24.45
C ARG A 476 1.55 5.72 24.07
N PHE A 477 0.68 4.92 24.68
CA PHE A 477 -0.75 5.14 24.63
C PHE A 477 -1.44 4.75 25.93
N GLU A 478 -2.59 5.37 26.17
CA GLU A 478 -3.37 5.21 27.39
C GLU A 478 -4.86 5.07 27.06
N ILE A 479 -5.58 4.29 27.83
CA ILE A 479 -7.05 4.25 27.84
C ILE A 479 -7.53 4.75 29.19
N SER A 480 -8.35 5.80 29.18
CA SER A 480 -9.05 6.30 30.36
C SER A 480 -10.50 5.83 30.39
N ILE A 481 -11.07 5.75 31.61
CA ILE A 481 -12.49 5.50 31.80
C ILE A 481 -13.22 6.81 32.12
N GLU A 482 -14.17 7.16 31.27
CA GLU A 482 -14.88 8.45 31.29
C GLU A 482 -16.39 8.24 31.42
N PRO A 483 -17.17 9.25 31.88
CA PRO A 483 -18.63 9.19 31.86
C PRO A 483 -19.18 9.04 30.43
N ASN A 484 -20.31 8.36 30.27
CA ASN A 484 -21.00 8.25 28.98
C ASN A 484 -22.40 8.90 29.07
N PRO A 485 -22.70 9.97 28.31
CA PRO A 485 -21.81 10.67 27.37
C PRO A 485 -20.79 11.57 28.09
N ASP A 486 -19.55 11.63 27.57
CA ASP A 486 -18.57 12.59 28.07
C ASP A 486 -18.80 13.96 27.40
N SER A 487 -18.77 15.01 28.23
CA SER A 487 -18.90 16.41 27.79
C SER A 487 -17.57 17.18 27.91
N ASN A 488 -16.54 16.56 28.50
CA ASN A 488 -15.21 17.11 28.62
C ASN A 488 -14.29 16.48 27.57
N PRO A 489 -13.71 17.26 26.65
CA PRO A 489 -12.80 16.71 25.64
C PRO A 489 -11.41 16.34 26.21
N ASN A 490 -11.18 16.53 27.51
CA ASN A 490 -9.93 16.18 28.18
C ASN A 490 -10.17 15.00 29.12
N SER A 491 -9.24 14.04 29.09
CA SER A 491 -9.26 12.89 30.00
C SER A 491 -9.42 13.30 31.48
N SER A 492 -10.20 12.52 32.23
CA SER A 492 -10.27 12.63 33.69
C SER A 492 -8.99 12.19 34.40
N GLY A 493 -8.02 11.63 33.67
CA GLY A 493 -6.79 11.07 34.21
C GLY A 493 -6.98 9.70 34.87
N LYS A 494 -8.18 9.12 34.81
CA LYS A 494 -8.47 7.76 35.30
C LYS A 494 -8.03 6.72 34.28
N ILE A 495 -6.72 6.53 34.16
CA ILE A 495 -6.13 5.55 33.25
C ILE A 495 -6.36 4.14 33.80
N VAL A 496 -6.97 3.30 32.97
CA VAL A 496 -7.31 1.90 33.29
C VAL A 496 -6.47 0.91 32.49
N TYR A 497 -5.99 1.32 31.33
CA TYR A 497 -5.02 0.56 30.54
C TYR A 497 -3.97 1.49 29.95
N SER A 498 -2.75 1.00 29.76
CA SER A 498 -1.69 1.77 29.13
C SER A 498 -0.60 0.87 28.58
N SER A 499 0.22 1.43 27.70
CA SER A 499 1.44 0.79 27.24
C SER A 499 2.37 1.80 26.57
N GLY A 500 3.51 1.32 26.10
CA GLY A 500 4.47 2.11 25.37
C GLY A 500 5.64 1.32 24.87
N ILE A 501 6.36 1.95 23.94
CA ILE A 501 7.69 1.51 23.53
C ILE A 501 8.65 1.84 24.69
N PRO A 502 9.46 0.88 25.16
CA PRO A 502 10.43 1.10 26.22
C PRO A 502 11.35 2.31 25.92
N PRO A 503 11.50 3.29 26.84
CA PRO A 503 12.14 4.56 26.53
C PRO A 503 13.59 4.48 26.06
N LEU A 504 14.39 3.55 26.57
CA LEU A 504 15.80 3.43 26.16
C LEU A 504 15.88 2.80 24.75
N ALA A 505 15.09 1.76 24.48
CA ALA A 505 15.01 1.18 23.14
C ALA A 505 14.37 2.14 22.11
N LEU A 506 13.40 2.97 22.53
CA LEU A 506 12.73 3.96 21.68
C LEU A 506 13.70 4.98 21.06
N GLU A 507 14.78 5.34 21.75
CA GLU A 507 15.81 6.23 21.20
C GLU A 507 16.39 5.65 19.90
N HIS A 508 16.76 4.37 19.92
CA HIS A 508 17.32 3.69 18.76
C HIS A 508 16.28 3.38 17.69
N LEU A 509 15.06 3.00 18.07
CA LEU A 509 13.94 2.80 17.14
C LEU A 509 13.58 4.09 16.41
N ARG A 510 13.68 5.25 17.06
CA ARG A 510 13.50 6.54 16.38
C ARG A 510 14.56 6.78 15.32
N HIS A 511 15.81 6.42 15.53
CA HIS A 511 16.83 6.54 14.48
C HIS A 511 16.54 5.66 13.25
N LEU A 512 15.82 4.55 13.42
CA LEU A 512 15.36 3.74 12.27
C LEU A 512 14.31 4.47 11.42
N PHE A 513 13.35 5.15 12.05
CA PHE A 513 12.13 5.62 11.38
C PHE A 513 11.97 7.14 11.27
N VAL A 514 12.70 7.88 12.09
CA VAL A 514 12.59 9.32 12.26
C VAL A 514 13.91 9.97 11.89
N GLY A 515 13.83 11.07 11.16
CA GLY A 515 14.97 11.90 10.81
C GLY A 515 15.82 12.34 11.99
N PHE A 516 17.13 12.22 11.84
CA PHE A 516 18.12 12.65 12.82
C PHE A 516 19.35 13.22 12.12
N ILE A 517 20.24 13.87 12.88
CA ILE A 517 21.28 14.74 12.28
C ILE A 517 22.39 13.96 11.56
N GLU A 518 22.52 12.66 11.83
CA GLU A 518 23.57 11.84 11.25
C GLU A 518 23.25 11.30 9.85
N THR A 519 22.00 11.39 9.37
CA THR A 519 21.61 11.01 8.00
C THR A 519 21.37 12.22 7.09
N PRO A 520 21.70 12.11 5.79
CA PRO A 520 21.33 13.10 4.79
C PRO A 520 19.82 13.30 4.75
N GLU A 521 19.41 14.52 4.42
CA GLU A 521 17.99 14.94 4.38
C GLU A 521 17.21 14.76 5.71
N GLN A 522 17.88 14.33 6.80
CA GLN A 522 17.26 13.95 8.08
C GLN A 522 16.12 12.94 7.86
N ILE A 523 16.44 11.78 7.30
CA ILE A 523 15.52 10.64 7.18
C ILE A 523 15.94 9.49 8.10
N GLY A 524 14.98 8.64 8.49
CA GLY A 524 15.29 7.44 9.28
C GLY A 524 16.13 6.44 8.48
N LEU A 525 16.96 5.65 9.16
CA LEU A 525 17.86 4.69 8.52
C LEU A 525 17.14 3.67 7.62
N ILE A 526 16.04 3.08 8.11
CA ILE A 526 15.30 2.08 7.33
C ILE A 526 14.48 2.72 6.20
N VAL A 527 14.11 4.00 6.37
CA VAL A 527 13.41 4.80 5.33
C VAL A 527 14.37 5.14 4.19
N GLY A 528 15.61 5.51 4.51
CA GLY A 528 16.66 5.72 3.51
C GLY A 528 17.07 4.44 2.81
N LEU A 529 17.18 3.34 3.56
CA LEU A 529 17.39 2.00 3.02
C LEU A 529 16.29 1.64 2.00
N GLU A 530 15.02 1.80 2.36
CA GLU A 530 13.88 1.54 1.49
C GLU A 530 13.96 2.38 0.21
N ARG A 531 14.13 3.71 0.35
CA ARG A 531 14.23 4.62 -0.79
C ARG A 531 15.34 4.21 -1.76
N HIS A 532 16.53 3.88 -1.26
CA HIS A 532 17.67 3.53 -2.10
C HIS A 532 17.48 2.19 -2.79
N VAL A 533 17.00 1.15 -2.10
CA VAL A 533 16.73 -0.16 -2.72
C VAL A 533 15.66 -0.05 -3.80
N LEU A 534 14.60 0.75 -3.58
CA LEU A 534 13.56 0.98 -4.58
C LEU A 534 14.09 1.72 -5.82
N LEU A 535 14.90 2.77 -5.63
CA LEU A 535 15.54 3.48 -6.74
C LEU A 535 16.51 2.56 -7.50
N ILE A 536 17.31 1.75 -6.80
CA ILE A 536 18.21 0.78 -7.44
C ILE A 536 17.40 -0.19 -8.32
N ASN A 537 16.28 -0.73 -7.82
CA ASN A 537 15.40 -1.62 -8.58
C ASN A 537 14.76 -0.93 -9.80
N GLU A 538 14.39 0.35 -9.68
CA GLU A 538 13.91 1.15 -10.82
C GLU A 538 14.99 1.31 -11.89
N HIS A 539 16.22 1.63 -11.48
CA HIS A 539 17.34 1.81 -12.40
C HIS A 539 17.77 0.50 -13.08
N THR A 540 17.80 -0.63 -12.38
CA THR A 540 18.09 -1.94 -13.02
C THR A 540 16.98 -2.37 -13.98
N GLN A 541 15.71 -2.04 -13.69
CA GLN A 541 14.61 -2.26 -14.63
C GLN A 541 14.73 -1.36 -15.87
N ALA A 542 15.13 -0.10 -15.69
CA ALA A 542 15.41 0.82 -16.79
C ALA A 542 16.59 0.34 -17.66
N MET A 543 17.63 -0.26 -17.06
CA MET A 543 18.71 -0.93 -17.80
C MET A 543 18.18 -2.06 -18.69
N LEU A 544 17.23 -2.88 -18.21
CA LEU A 544 16.64 -3.94 -19.03
C LEU A 544 15.87 -3.36 -20.23
N ASN A 545 15.07 -2.32 -20.01
CA ASN A 545 14.32 -1.66 -21.07
C ASN A 545 15.27 -1.05 -22.13
N ALA A 546 16.30 -0.32 -21.70
CA ALA A 546 17.32 0.26 -22.57
C ALA A 546 18.08 -0.82 -23.37
N SER A 547 18.41 -1.93 -22.72
CA SER A 547 19.07 -3.09 -23.35
C SER A 547 18.22 -3.72 -24.47
N GLN A 548 16.90 -3.79 -24.29
CA GLN A 548 15.96 -4.28 -25.31
C GLN A 548 15.83 -3.31 -26.49
N GLU A 549 15.95 -2.02 -26.23
CA GLU A 549 15.95 -0.96 -27.24
C GLU A 549 17.32 -0.81 -27.96
N ASN A 550 18.34 -1.52 -27.49
CA ASN A 550 19.75 -1.39 -27.91
C ASN A 550 20.33 0.00 -27.64
N ASP A 551 19.89 0.65 -26.56
CA ASP A 551 20.44 1.92 -26.10
C ASP A 551 21.58 1.68 -25.10
N GLU A 552 22.80 1.58 -25.62
CA GLU A 552 24.02 1.37 -24.83
C GLU A 552 24.29 2.51 -23.83
N GLN A 553 23.97 3.74 -24.20
CA GLN A 553 24.23 4.89 -23.35
C GLN A 553 23.28 4.88 -22.16
N ALA A 554 21.99 4.64 -22.39
CA ALA A 554 21.02 4.55 -21.31
C ALA A 554 21.32 3.37 -20.35
N VAL A 555 21.79 2.22 -20.85
CA VAL A 555 22.22 1.11 -19.97
C VAL A 555 23.33 1.54 -19.03
N ARG A 556 24.37 2.24 -19.53
CA ARG A 556 25.48 2.69 -18.69
C ARG A 556 25.07 3.78 -17.70
N LEU A 557 24.25 4.75 -18.14
CA LEU A 557 23.68 5.80 -17.30
C LEU A 557 22.92 5.21 -16.11
N HIS A 558 22.02 4.27 -16.36
CA HIS A 558 21.25 3.64 -15.27
C HIS A 558 22.11 2.72 -14.40
N ALA A 559 23.13 2.07 -14.96
CA ALA A 559 24.07 1.27 -14.19
C ALA A 559 24.93 2.13 -13.23
N GLU A 560 25.38 3.30 -13.69
CA GLU A 560 26.05 4.29 -12.85
C GLU A 560 25.16 4.78 -11.72
N ALA A 561 23.92 5.20 -12.04
CA ALA A 561 22.97 5.67 -11.05
C ALA A 561 22.72 4.62 -9.94
N ALA A 562 22.50 3.37 -10.33
CA ALA A 562 22.32 2.26 -9.38
C ALA A 562 23.59 2.01 -8.55
N TYR A 563 24.77 2.13 -9.14
CA TYR A 563 26.03 1.94 -8.42
C TYR A 563 26.29 3.06 -7.40
N ASN A 564 26.07 4.32 -7.78
CA ASN A 564 26.26 5.48 -6.91
C ASN A 564 25.29 5.44 -5.71
N LEU A 565 24.06 4.95 -5.89
CA LEU A 565 23.12 4.67 -4.79
C LEU A 565 23.59 3.59 -3.82
N LEU A 566 24.35 2.60 -4.30
CA LEU A 566 24.92 1.54 -3.45
C LEU A 566 26.06 2.06 -2.59
N VAL A 567 27.01 2.78 -3.18
CA VAL A 567 28.28 3.09 -2.50
C VAL A 567 28.29 4.44 -1.76
N GLY A 568 27.48 5.41 -2.20
CA GLY A 568 27.47 6.75 -1.61
C GLY A 568 28.65 7.63 -2.04
N SER A 569 28.49 8.95 -1.82
CA SER A 569 29.33 10.01 -2.40
C SER A 569 30.77 10.11 -1.89
N GLN A 570 31.08 9.48 -0.75
CA GLN A 570 32.41 9.45 -0.13
C GLN A 570 33.15 8.13 -0.40
N ALA A 571 32.50 7.14 -1.03
CA ALA A 571 33.14 5.89 -1.39
C ALA A 571 34.16 6.11 -2.52
N LYS A 572 35.26 5.34 -2.47
CA LYS A 572 36.33 5.43 -3.48
C LYS A 572 35.85 5.10 -4.90
N GLY A 573 34.80 4.30 -5.03
CA GLY A 573 34.22 3.91 -6.33
C GLY A 573 33.22 4.91 -6.91
N TYR A 574 32.78 5.89 -6.13
CA TYR A 574 31.79 6.88 -6.55
C TYR A 574 32.30 7.79 -7.66
N GLY A 575 31.47 8.06 -8.66
CA GLY A 575 31.76 9.03 -9.70
C GLY A 575 31.02 8.78 -11.02
N ASP A 576 31.52 9.46 -12.05
CA ASP A 576 31.13 9.32 -13.46
C ASP A 576 31.78 8.03 -14.00
N LEU A 577 31.00 6.96 -14.03
CA LEU A 577 31.40 5.62 -14.45
C LEU A 577 31.18 5.41 -15.95
N ASP A 578 30.19 6.07 -16.55
CA ASP A 578 29.89 5.96 -17.97
C ASP A 578 30.75 6.89 -18.85
N ASN A 579 31.52 7.78 -18.22
CA ASN A 579 32.43 8.77 -18.81
C ASN A 579 31.72 9.80 -19.71
N ASP A 580 30.47 10.16 -19.41
CA ASP A 580 29.73 11.18 -20.13
C ASP A 580 30.05 12.62 -19.66
N GLY A 581 30.76 12.76 -18.55
CA GLY A 581 31.19 14.02 -17.96
C GLY A 581 30.29 14.54 -16.84
N GLU A 582 29.22 13.84 -16.51
CA GLU A 582 28.30 14.13 -15.39
C GLU A 582 28.29 12.96 -14.40
N ILE A 583 28.09 13.26 -13.10
CA ILE A 583 27.89 12.21 -12.09
C ILE A 583 26.39 12.02 -11.91
N THR A 584 25.90 10.84 -12.23
CA THR A 584 24.50 10.45 -12.05
C THR A 584 24.32 9.81 -10.68
N ASP A 585 23.76 10.58 -9.75
CA ASP A 585 23.38 10.12 -8.41
C ASP A 585 21.97 10.63 -8.08
N PRO A 586 20.94 9.77 -8.18
CA PRO A 586 19.56 10.14 -7.84
C PRO A 586 19.27 10.10 -6.32
N GLY A 587 20.26 9.70 -5.51
CA GLY A 587 20.15 9.57 -4.07
C GLY A 587 20.53 10.82 -3.30
N ASP A 588 20.77 10.62 -2.02
CA ASP A 588 21.18 11.66 -1.07
C ASP A 588 22.70 11.67 -0.79
N GLY A 589 23.45 10.81 -1.50
CA GLY A 589 24.89 10.63 -1.34
C GLY A 589 25.32 9.82 -0.11
N PHE A 590 24.39 9.23 0.66
CA PHE A 590 24.71 8.39 1.84
C PHE A 590 25.16 6.98 1.46
N GLY A 591 24.50 6.37 0.48
CA GLY A 591 24.77 4.99 0.05
C GLY A 591 24.12 3.92 0.93
N LEU A 592 23.95 2.72 0.38
CA LEU A 592 23.55 1.54 1.15
C LEU A 592 24.73 0.94 1.93
N LEU A 593 25.87 0.79 1.25
CA LEU A 593 27.11 0.21 1.75
C LEU A 593 27.98 1.27 2.46
N LEU A 594 29.18 0.87 2.90
CA LEU A 594 30.14 1.79 3.51
C LEU A 594 30.48 2.97 2.59
N ASN A 595 30.29 4.17 3.11
CA ASN A 595 30.47 5.42 2.42
C ASN A 595 31.82 6.05 2.82
N GLY A 596 32.90 5.46 2.32
CA GLY A 596 34.26 5.78 2.78
C GLY A 596 34.50 5.24 4.19
N ASP A 597 34.80 6.14 5.14
CA ASP A 597 34.95 5.80 6.57
C ASP A 597 33.62 5.92 7.36
N GLN A 598 32.52 6.27 6.68
CA GLN A 598 31.18 6.41 7.28
C GLN A 598 30.33 5.16 7.00
N ILE A 599 29.40 4.87 7.91
CA ILE A 599 28.39 3.83 7.71
C ILE A 599 27.35 4.28 6.66
N GLY A 600 26.82 3.33 5.90
CA GLY A 600 25.65 3.53 5.02
C GLY A 600 24.35 3.09 5.68
N TYR A 601 23.26 3.11 4.91
CA TYR A 601 21.92 2.77 5.43
C TYR A 601 21.80 1.33 5.96
N LEU A 602 22.53 0.36 5.37
CA LEU A 602 22.49 -1.04 5.82
C LEU A 602 23.09 -1.21 7.22
N GLU A 603 24.36 -0.82 7.38
CA GLU A 603 25.08 -0.98 8.65
C GLU A 603 24.48 -0.09 9.75
N GLY A 604 23.98 1.10 9.40
CA GLY A 604 23.24 1.95 10.33
C GLY A 604 21.96 1.28 10.83
N THR A 605 21.16 0.70 9.92
CA THR A 605 19.94 -0.04 10.30
C THR A 605 20.28 -1.20 11.22
N ILE A 606 21.28 -2.01 10.88
CA ILE A 606 21.72 -3.14 11.73
C ILE A 606 22.19 -2.66 13.11
N SER A 607 23.00 -1.61 13.16
CA SER A 607 23.55 -1.07 14.42
C SER A 607 22.43 -0.60 15.35
N HIS A 608 21.50 0.22 14.85
CA HIS A 608 20.42 0.76 15.67
C HIS A 608 19.37 -0.28 16.08
N THR A 609 19.11 -1.27 15.23
CA THR A 609 18.31 -2.44 15.61
C THR A 609 18.98 -3.22 16.74
N GLY A 610 20.28 -3.52 16.61
CA GLY A 610 21.05 -4.21 17.65
C GLY A 610 21.13 -3.43 18.97
N TYR A 611 21.26 -2.11 18.91
CA TYR A 611 21.20 -1.26 20.10
C TYR A 611 19.83 -1.31 20.77
N ALA A 612 18.73 -1.22 20.01
CA ALA A 612 17.38 -1.32 20.55
C ALA A 612 17.14 -2.66 21.29
N MET A 613 17.62 -3.76 20.71
CA MET A 613 17.53 -5.10 21.31
C MET A 613 18.41 -5.26 22.56
N GLY A 614 19.58 -4.61 22.58
CA GLY A 614 20.53 -4.67 23.69
C GLY A 614 20.16 -3.79 24.88
N MET A 615 19.13 -2.94 24.77
CA MET A 615 18.72 -2.09 25.89
C MET A 615 18.11 -2.91 27.02
N ALA A 616 18.41 -2.50 28.25
CA ALA A 616 17.95 -3.20 29.46
C ALA A 616 16.41 -3.22 29.61
N ASP A 617 15.69 -2.41 28.84
CA ASP A 617 14.23 -2.34 28.81
C ASP A 617 13.61 -2.92 27.52
N ALA A 618 14.41 -3.55 26.64
CA ALA A 618 13.92 -4.12 25.39
C ALA A 618 12.82 -5.16 25.64
N SER A 619 11.68 -5.01 24.96
CA SER A 619 10.55 -5.95 25.04
C SER A 619 10.81 -7.19 24.18
N PHE A 620 10.02 -8.25 24.40
CA PHE A 620 10.03 -9.44 23.54
C PHE A 620 9.89 -9.10 22.05
N ASN A 621 8.92 -8.25 21.68
CA ASN A 621 8.70 -7.83 20.29
C ASN A 621 9.93 -7.14 19.68
N ILE A 622 10.62 -6.31 20.46
CA ILE A 622 11.85 -5.62 20.02
C ILE A 622 12.96 -6.63 19.78
N VAL A 623 13.15 -7.61 20.66
CA VAL A 623 14.19 -8.62 20.52
C VAL A 623 13.88 -9.56 19.34
N LEU A 624 12.69 -10.17 19.32
CA LEU A 624 12.28 -11.12 18.29
C LEU A 624 12.33 -10.49 16.89
N HIS A 625 11.66 -9.35 16.70
CA HIS A 625 11.60 -8.72 15.39
C HIS A 625 12.90 -7.98 15.04
N GLY A 626 13.69 -7.57 16.03
CA GLY A 626 15.03 -7.03 15.79
C GLY A 626 15.97 -8.06 15.15
N GLU A 627 15.97 -9.31 15.62
CA GLU A 627 16.74 -10.40 14.96
C GLU A 627 16.30 -10.58 13.50
N HIS A 628 14.99 -10.57 13.26
CA HIS A 628 14.42 -10.70 11.91
C HIS A 628 14.83 -9.54 10.97
N VAL A 629 14.89 -8.32 11.48
CA VAL A 629 15.41 -7.15 10.75
C VAL A 629 16.89 -7.37 10.43
N ILE A 630 17.71 -7.78 11.40
CA ILE A 630 19.15 -7.98 11.19
C ILE A 630 19.41 -9.05 10.13
N HIS A 631 18.72 -10.20 10.18
CA HIS A 631 18.85 -11.25 9.17
C HIS A 631 18.51 -10.74 7.78
N SER A 632 17.36 -10.08 7.63
CA SER A 632 16.89 -9.57 6.34
C SER A 632 17.84 -8.49 5.78
N VAL A 633 18.29 -7.55 6.62
CA VAL A 633 19.20 -6.48 6.18
C VAL A 633 20.60 -7.03 5.83
N ARG A 634 21.11 -8.04 6.54
CA ARG A 634 22.38 -8.72 6.18
C ARG A 634 22.27 -9.47 4.86
N ASN A 635 21.10 -10.03 4.52
CA ASN A 635 20.86 -10.60 3.19
C ASN A 635 20.94 -9.51 2.11
N VAL A 636 20.25 -8.38 2.32
CA VAL A 636 20.30 -7.24 1.40
C VAL A 636 21.73 -6.72 1.23
N GLU A 637 22.52 -6.65 2.31
CA GLU A 637 23.93 -6.26 2.25
C GLU A 637 24.77 -7.22 1.38
N ALA A 638 24.61 -8.52 1.55
CA ALA A 638 25.33 -9.51 0.73
C ALA A 638 25.00 -9.37 -0.76
N TRP A 639 23.71 -9.18 -1.08
CA TRP A 639 23.25 -8.99 -2.46
C TRP A 639 23.64 -7.62 -3.03
N ALA A 640 23.69 -6.57 -2.22
CA ALA A 640 24.15 -5.24 -2.61
C ALA A 640 25.61 -5.25 -3.06
N VAL A 641 26.47 -6.02 -2.38
CA VAL A 641 27.87 -6.22 -2.77
C VAL A 641 27.97 -6.97 -4.10
N GLU A 642 27.16 -8.02 -4.30
CA GLU A 642 27.10 -8.77 -5.56
C GLU A 642 26.64 -7.88 -6.73
N LEU A 643 25.61 -7.06 -6.50
CA LEU A 643 25.09 -6.12 -7.48
C LEU A 643 26.13 -5.05 -7.86
N ALA A 644 26.86 -4.51 -6.88
CA ALA A 644 27.88 -3.50 -7.13
C ALA A 644 28.96 -4.01 -8.12
N ASP A 645 29.38 -5.27 -8.00
CA ASP A 645 30.34 -5.88 -8.92
C ASP A 645 29.77 -6.01 -10.33
N LEU A 646 28.52 -6.48 -10.48
CA LEU A 646 27.86 -6.57 -11.78
C LEU A 646 27.71 -5.21 -12.46
N LEU A 647 27.33 -4.18 -11.70
CA LEU A 647 27.16 -2.82 -12.25
C LEU A 647 28.48 -2.26 -12.77
N LEU A 648 29.61 -2.49 -12.07
CA LEU A 648 30.93 -2.13 -12.56
C LEU A 648 31.32 -2.89 -13.82
N GLN A 649 30.98 -4.17 -13.92
CA GLN A 649 31.21 -4.94 -15.14
C GLN A 649 30.39 -4.40 -16.31
N ILE A 650 29.15 -3.97 -16.07
CA ILE A 650 28.27 -3.40 -17.10
C ILE A 650 28.78 -2.04 -17.58
N THR A 651 29.15 -1.14 -16.67
CA THR A 651 29.67 0.20 -17.04
C THR A 651 31.01 0.14 -17.76
N ALA A 652 31.88 -0.83 -17.42
CA ALA A 652 33.18 -1.01 -18.06
C ALA A 652 33.11 -1.59 -19.48
N ARG A 653 31.96 -2.12 -19.92
CA ARG A 653 31.81 -2.73 -21.25
C ARG A 653 31.44 -1.70 -22.31
N GLY A 654 32.06 -1.84 -23.48
CA GLY A 654 31.91 -0.89 -24.60
C GLY A 654 30.81 -1.22 -25.61
N GLU A 655 30.28 -2.44 -25.62
CA GLU A 655 29.26 -2.90 -26.59
C GLU A 655 28.16 -3.72 -25.90
N LEU A 656 26.88 -3.55 -26.29
CA LEU A 656 25.74 -4.35 -25.82
C LEU A 656 25.70 -5.72 -26.53
N ASP A 657 26.62 -6.62 -26.18
CA ASP A 657 26.63 -8.03 -26.61
C ASP A 657 25.73 -8.93 -25.74
N ASP A 658 25.59 -10.20 -26.11
CA ASP A 658 24.74 -11.18 -25.39
C ASP A 658 25.17 -11.36 -23.92
N ASP A 659 26.48 -11.28 -23.66
CA ASP A 659 27.04 -11.34 -22.32
C ASP A 659 26.63 -10.12 -21.49
N SER A 660 26.68 -8.91 -22.07
CA SER A 660 26.24 -7.68 -21.41
C SER A 660 24.75 -7.70 -21.10
N ARG A 661 23.92 -8.23 -22.00
CA ARG A 661 22.48 -8.44 -21.73
C ARG A 661 22.25 -9.43 -20.59
N THR A 662 23.09 -10.46 -20.49
CA THR A 662 23.04 -11.42 -19.38
C THR A 662 23.38 -10.76 -18.05
N LEU A 663 24.41 -9.90 -18.02
CA LEU A 663 24.76 -9.12 -16.83
C LEU A 663 23.63 -8.20 -16.38
N VAL A 664 22.94 -7.52 -17.33
CA VAL A 664 21.77 -6.68 -17.02
C VAL A 664 20.64 -7.50 -16.38
N LEU A 665 20.34 -8.69 -16.91
CA LEU A 665 19.33 -9.58 -16.33
C LEU A 665 19.73 -10.06 -14.93
N GLN A 666 21.01 -10.36 -14.71
CA GLN A 666 21.52 -10.74 -13.39
C GLN A 666 21.41 -9.58 -12.38
N ALA A 667 21.77 -8.36 -12.80
CA ALA A 667 21.66 -7.17 -11.97
C ALA A 667 20.21 -6.89 -11.55
N LEU A 668 19.26 -7.01 -12.50
CA LEU A 668 17.83 -6.90 -12.20
C LEU A 668 17.39 -7.97 -11.19
N ALA A 669 17.74 -9.24 -11.41
CA ALA A 669 17.37 -10.33 -10.52
C ALA A 669 17.91 -10.17 -9.10
N ILE A 670 19.12 -9.63 -8.94
CA ILE A 670 19.69 -9.35 -7.60
C ILE A 670 18.98 -8.17 -6.96
N SER A 671 18.73 -7.09 -7.70
CA SER A 671 18.00 -5.93 -7.15
C SER A 671 16.56 -6.28 -6.74
N ASP A 672 15.89 -7.16 -7.49
CA ASP A 672 14.57 -7.67 -7.14
C ASP A 672 14.63 -8.52 -5.87
N ARG A 673 15.64 -9.39 -5.75
CA ARG A 673 15.91 -10.16 -4.54
C ARG A 673 16.20 -9.26 -3.33
N MET A 674 16.94 -8.17 -3.49
CA MET A 674 17.15 -7.18 -2.43
C MET A 674 15.85 -6.58 -1.92
N LYS A 675 14.90 -6.31 -2.83
CA LYS A 675 13.61 -5.73 -2.48
C LYS A 675 12.67 -6.77 -1.84
N ASN A 676 12.43 -7.87 -2.54
CA ASN A 676 11.35 -8.82 -2.21
C ASN A 676 11.83 -10.03 -1.37
N GLY A 677 13.13 -10.25 -1.28
CA GLY A 677 13.69 -11.50 -0.77
C GLY A 677 13.64 -12.62 -1.80
N ARG A 678 13.89 -13.85 -1.34
CA ARG A 678 13.73 -15.07 -2.13
C ARG A 678 13.34 -16.24 -1.22
N ASP A 679 12.37 -17.01 -1.65
CA ASP A 679 12.01 -18.29 -1.04
C ASP A 679 13.13 -19.33 -1.35
N LEU A 680 13.84 -19.79 -0.31
CA LEU A 680 14.93 -20.76 -0.46
C LEU A 680 14.45 -22.20 -0.22
N ASP A 681 13.51 -22.41 0.69
CA ASP A 681 13.01 -23.74 1.05
C ASP A 681 11.82 -24.21 0.19
N GLY A 682 11.24 -23.30 -0.60
CA GLY A 682 10.13 -23.54 -1.52
C GLY A 682 8.77 -23.57 -0.83
N ASN A 683 8.63 -22.96 0.36
CA ASN A 683 7.40 -22.94 1.13
C ASN A 683 6.42 -21.80 0.75
N GLU A 684 6.78 -21.02 -0.29
CA GLU A 684 6.03 -19.89 -0.84
C GLU A 684 5.85 -18.71 0.12
N ARG A 685 6.69 -18.64 1.17
CA ARG A 685 6.81 -17.51 2.09
C ARG A 685 8.23 -16.99 2.02
N ILE A 686 8.37 -15.71 2.30
CA ILE A 686 9.68 -15.09 2.51
C ILE A 686 9.86 -14.95 4.00
N GLU A 687 10.70 -15.81 4.57
CA GLU A 687 10.93 -15.79 6.00
C GLU A 687 12.10 -14.85 6.34
N PRO A 688 12.09 -14.23 7.53
CA PRO A 688 13.15 -13.34 7.98
C PRO A 688 14.40 -14.12 8.44
N VAL A 689 14.84 -15.08 7.63
CA VAL A 689 15.96 -15.99 7.91
C VAL A 689 17.14 -15.69 6.98
N PRO A 690 18.36 -16.15 7.34
CA PRO A 690 19.52 -16.01 6.47
C PRO A 690 19.27 -16.58 5.07
N GLY A 691 19.48 -15.73 4.05
CA GLY A 691 19.34 -16.04 2.64
C GLY A 691 17.94 -15.84 2.03
N GLU A 692 16.91 -15.57 2.83
CA GLU A 692 15.53 -15.39 2.32
C GLU A 692 15.04 -13.95 2.39
N GLY A 693 14.91 -13.38 3.60
CA GLY A 693 14.31 -12.07 3.83
C GLY A 693 15.00 -10.94 3.06
N GLY A 694 14.20 -10.07 2.43
CA GLY A 694 14.65 -8.85 1.74
C GLY A 694 14.26 -7.57 2.48
N LEU A 695 14.31 -6.44 1.80
CA LEU A 695 13.93 -5.13 2.35
C LEU A 695 12.50 -5.13 2.93
N LEU A 696 11.51 -5.63 2.18
CA LEU A 696 10.11 -5.57 2.61
C LEU A 696 9.88 -6.36 3.90
N THR A 697 10.51 -7.54 4.01
CA THR A 697 10.54 -8.34 5.24
C THR A 697 11.18 -7.57 6.40
N ALA A 698 12.30 -6.88 6.17
CA ALA A 698 12.95 -6.05 7.17
C ALA A 698 12.04 -4.89 7.63
N LEU A 699 11.34 -4.23 6.71
CA LEU A 699 10.46 -3.10 7.03
C LEU A 699 9.28 -3.53 7.91
N ASP A 700 8.63 -4.64 7.56
CA ASP A 700 7.52 -5.19 8.35
C ASP A 700 7.96 -5.52 9.77
N HIS A 701 9.08 -6.22 9.92
CA HIS A 701 9.60 -6.58 11.23
C HIS A 701 10.06 -5.36 12.03
N ALA A 702 10.66 -4.37 11.40
CA ALA A 702 11.02 -3.14 12.08
C ALA A 702 9.76 -2.43 12.63
N ILE A 703 8.65 -2.42 11.88
CA ILE A 703 7.38 -1.85 12.35
C ILE A 703 6.82 -2.65 13.52
N TYR A 704 6.91 -4.00 13.49
CA TYR A 704 6.48 -4.84 14.61
C TYR A 704 7.31 -4.62 15.89
N MET A 705 8.55 -4.13 15.80
CA MET A 705 9.30 -3.69 16.99
C MET A 705 8.64 -2.50 17.72
N LEU A 706 7.73 -1.77 17.05
CA LEU A 706 6.99 -0.63 17.62
C LEU A 706 5.65 -1.02 18.26
N ASP A 707 5.25 -2.30 18.18
CA ASP A 707 3.97 -2.76 18.68
C ASP A 707 3.84 -2.56 20.20
N MET A 708 2.72 -1.98 20.62
CA MET A 708 2.44 -1.69 22.02
C MET A 708 1.25 -2.54 22.52
N SER A 709 1.55 -3.60 23.27
CA SER A 709 0.54 -4.49 23.92
C SER A 709 -0.28 -3.72 24.96
N LEU A 710 -1.61 -3.83 24.97
CA LEU A 710 -2.50 -3.13 25.90
C LEU A 710 -2.50 -3.79 27.28
N LEU A 711 -1.88 -3.15 28.27
CA LEU A 711 -1.73 -3.70 29.62
C LEU A 711 -2.67 -3.04 30.63
N GLU A 712 -3.13 -3.80 31.62
CA GLU A 712 -3.99 -3.29 32.70
C GLU A 712 -3.21 -2.36 33.65
N GLY A 713 -3.80 -1.20 33.95
CA GLY A 713 -3.27 -0.19 34.85
C GLY A 713 -2.68 1.02 34.13
N ALA A 714 -2.26 2.01 34.93
CA ALA A 714 -1.63 3.24 34.46
C ALA A 714 -0.11 3.11 34.40
N GLN A 715 0.54 3.85 33.49
CA GLN A 715 1.99 3.91 33.32
C GLN A 715 2.65 2.54 33.15
N ARG A 716 1.96 1.62 32.46
CA ARG A 716 2.48 0.31 32.14
C ARG A 716 3.40 0.39 30.93
N LEU A 717 4.38 -0.51 30.91
CA LEU A 717 5.26 -0.81 29.79
C LEU A 717 5.37 -2.35 29.71
N PRO A 718 5.62 -2.92 28.52
CA PRO A 718 5.94 -4.34 28.41
C PRO A 718 7.12 -4.68 29.32
N LYS A 719 7.11 -5.89 29.88
CA LYS A 719 8.25 -6.36 30.68
C LYS A 719 9.46 -6.49 29.76
N PRO A 720 10.66 -6.13 30.24
CA PRO A 720 11.88 -6.42 29.50
C PRO A 720 12.01 -7.93 29.29
N GLU A 721 12.46 -8.32 28.11
CA GLU A 721 12.84 -9.71 27.85
C GLU A 721 13.98 -10.06 28.82
N PRO A 722 13.88 -11.14 29.61
CA PRO A 722 14.96 -11.53 30.49
C PRO A 722 16.21 -11.75 29.65
N ALA A 723 17.26 -10.97 29.92
CA ALA A 723 18.53 -11.09 29.23
C ALA A 723 18.90 -12.57 29.15
N LEU A 724 18.99 -13.11 27.92
CA LEU A 724 19.44 -14.47 27.68
C LEU A 724 20.78 -14.62 28.39
N ALA A 725 20.76 -15.29 29.53
CA ALA A 725 21.94 -15.58 30.31
C ALA A 725 22.72 -16.68 29.58
N GLY A 726 23.45 -16.28 28.53
CA GLY A 726 24.54 -17.00 27.89
C GLY A 726 24.27 -18.45 27.47
N GLU A 727 23.90 -18.64 26.20
CA GLU A 727 24.65 -19.59 25.37
C GLU A 727 25.49 -18.75 24.40
N GLY A 728 26.80 -18.76 24.60
CA GLY A 728 27.72 -18.23 23.63
C GLY A 728 27.88 -19.22 22.50
N ASP A 729 27.58 -18.78 21.28
CA ASP A 729 28.49 -18.98 20.16
C ASP A 729 28.41 -17.77 19.22
N GLU A 730 29.59 -17.16 19.00
CA GLU A 730 29.95 -16.14 18.01
C GLU A 730 29.13 -14.84 17.92
N LEU A 731 29.21 -14.01 18.97
CA LEU A 731 29.37 -12.57 18.71
C LEU A 731 30.75 -12.37 18.06
N ILE A 732 30.74 -12.14 16.74
CA ILE A 732 31.93 -11.84 15.94
C ILE A 732 32.68 -10.65 16.57
N PRO A 733 33.99 -10.77 16.85
CA PRO A 733 34.76 -9.72 17.48
C PRO A 733 35.10 -8.62 16.48
N GLY A 734 34.59 -7.42 16.72
CA GLY A 734 35.04 -6.22 16.02
C GLY A 734 34.28 -4.97 16.41
N TYR A 735 34.98 -4.06 17.08
CA TYR A 735 34.71 -2.62 17.15
C TYR A 735 33.68 -2.11 18.20
N MET A 736 34.24 -1.75 19.36
CA MET A 736 33.98 -0.46 20.01
C MET A 736 35.35 0.23 20.19
N PRO A 737 35.39 1.57 20.31
CA PRO A 737 36.11 2.54 19.45
C PRO A 737 37.64 2.47 19.40
#